data_AF-A0A1V5H452-F1
#
_entry.id   AF-A0A1V5H452-F1
#
_cell.length_a   1.000
_cell.length_b   1.000
_cell.length_c   1.000
_cell.angle_alpha   90.00
_cell.angle_beta   90.00
_cell.angle_gamma   90.00
#
_symmetry.space_group_name_H-M   'P 1'
#
loop_
_entity.id
_entity.type
_entity.pdbx_description
1 polymer ?
#
loop_
_entity_poly.entity_id
_entity_poly.type
_entity_poly.pdbx_seq_one_letter_code
_entity_poly.pdbx_strand_id
1 'polypeptide(L)'
;MPLRAPGSIARLIPAAAALAATALAAPELRLALPLGRTAYQTNEWIDVTVVRSDAAPLPAGTLAVTLTGTDGSRIALAFPAAEVAAVDGQARAVEHLRLDGRLLRPGAYTLEAACNGASAQTAIELFSHLRRSTFRLIDWGSRAGGADLAKLGEDGLGFNLIYGDYRLGRHLAHAEATLRGGADFMQYCTMSGAHQMDLRQECDWSDPYVIRGGTARAVQQAFLTRTVANTAGVHFYDEPGLTWWTHPRTGAAVPHNIPAQDRAFLGAFGRPPLQYSDVRADDPGPAAAWNHWARWKLSFMDAAWKDARFGVETVAPALISCTQSVYGFTAYADGYYFNVVRSLPVISGHGGYNDGPASYFYPSFHHEFGRMRDLAKPNWYLPAWYGGMSSANFRLEQYLSFMTNLQGMAKPPDMQVHKPAECSDADGIVESNKAMARLGTIFTTLAPARGEVALLYSISQCIGSQLRDMNDNYEAQGHTRGKLLQAYLAGKQLHIPFDPIVEEDIVDGTLAANHRAVILAGVNYLAPGVTAALEAYAAGGGAVLLTADSQAVIKGAVKLDVPASAAQYQKISDLWKTDQKESMRQRAAGLFMTDAAPLAAALKAQFDRLGIRPVVICDRADIVATRQGDADIEYLFAVNAAWDEKDGGPQAIKPVTATLALPGGAGRPVYDALRGGLAAEFGNADKNPVAELRFGPGQMRVFARTAAPVAAVRVTRPALVRDSTAAGDPIRVECNAMLVDSAGGVLGGSAPLRVRLLDPQGDVRYDLYRATGKGVCPIRLPLAANDPAGTWRIEVTELLANTSGSASFAYTPAPQCGAVAGTLARAVCFGDDRDRIYRFIRRHDRVTLVTGTSEFDAAAAKHLAAALAPWGVRCTAVSADDVNRPRSLTEEEAKTWVGLEFGRAELGDKNRPGKAGFALEGPAILIGNPADNPLIKAVAQMGFLPYTCGPDLPGPGRGAIAWQRDAIGIGQESITLIAYDAAGMTEAAGTLYEAAAGLDPLTPTVGPLAAGVTPVVAPPEPAARVSEPAIVWQAILPDRAAWMKVGADGTLTLYTLDGSLITLDTQGKVTARKAIALADAGEAPKTELALPEAVAAKLPAHRIVKFAVADGRGLTAVGCWGGELRIFAADGSLRAQAHILHDFNGLVWAGQRLAAATSDGRVVAFEIRP
;
A
#
# COMPACT_ATOMS: atom_id res chain seq x y z
N MET A 1 -98.55 -35.10 -27.24
CA MET A 1 -98.96 -36.45 -27.73
C MET A 1 -97.73 -37.35 -27.71
N PRO A 2 -97.87 -38.62 -27.30
CA PRO A 2 -97.52 -39.01 -25.93
C PRO A 2 -96.63 -40.27 -25.92
N LEU A 3 -96.04 -40.69 -24.81
CA LEU A 3 -96.54 -41.66 -23.81
C LEU A 3 -95.25 -42.06 -23.04
N ARG A 4 -95.15 -42.43 -21.77
CA ARG A 4 -96.02 -42.62 -20.60
C ARG A 4 -95.04 -43.03 -19.48
N ALA A 5 -95.28 -42.60 -18.24
CA ALA A 5 -94.64 -43.07 -17.01
C ALA A 5 -95.01 -44.56 -16.70
N PRO A 6 -94.71 -45.20 -15.52
CA PRO A 6 -94.05 -44.72 -14.29
C PRO A 6 -93.18 -45.74 -13.48
N GLY A 7 -92.56 -45.25 -12.39
CA GLY A 7 -92.24 -45.98 -11.14
C GLY A 7 -90.82 -46.57 -11.05
N SER A 8 -90.09 -46.59 -9.92
CA SER A 8 -90.29 -46.13 -8.55
C SER A 8 -88.93 -46.19 -7.80
N ILE A 9 -88.73 -45.26 -6.85
CA ILE A 9 -87.87 -45.27 -5.64
C ILE A 9 -86.49 -45.99 -5.70
N ALA A 10 -85.39 -45.20 -5.65
CA ALA A 10 -84.10 -45.63 -5.11
C ALA A 10 -83.30 -44.48 -4.46
N ARG A 11 -83.01 -44.68 -3.17
CA ARG A 11 -81.98 -44.16 -2.24
C ARG A 11 -81.11 -42.93 -2.62
N LEU A 12 -81.13 -41.97 -1.69
CA LEU A 12 -80.15 -40.91 -1.44
C LEU A 12 -78.71 -41.43 -1.33
N ILE A 13 -77.78 -40.80 -2.06
CA ILE A 13 -76.33 -40.80 -1.82
C ILE A 13 -75.89 -39.32 -1.84
N PRO A 14 -75.22 -38.78 -0.80
CA PRO A 14 -74.66 -37.44 -0.85
C PRO A 14 -73.42 -37.42 -1.74
N ALA A 15 -73.40 -36.51 -2.72
CA ALA A 15 -72.24 -36.23 -3.54
C ALA A 15 -71.14 -35.55 -2.69
N ALA A 16 -69.99 -36.21 -2.58
CA ALA A 16 -68.79 -35.63 -2.01
C ALA A 16 -68.28 -34.51 -2.93
N ALA A 17 -68.32 -33.27 -2.44
CA ALA A 17 -67.62 -32.16 -3.05
C ALA A 17 -66.11 -32.35 -2.83
N ALA A 18 -65.39 -32.60 -3.93
CA ALA A 18 -63.94 -32.52 -3.93
C ALA A 18 -63.53 -31.05 -3.71
N LEU A 19 -63.07 -30.73 -2.50
CA LEU A 19 -62.28 -29.52 -2.28
C LEU A 19 -60.99 -29.67 -3.08
N ALA A 20 -60.88 -28.94 -4.19
CA ALA A 20 -59.60 -28.61 -4.76
C ALA A 20 -58.86 -27.76 -3.72
N ALA A 21 -57.87 -28.36 -3.03
CA ALA A 21 -56.90 -27.61 -2.27
C ALA A 21 -56.15 -26.70 -3.26
N THR A 22 -56.52 -25.43 -3.30
CA THR A 22 -55.69 -24.40 -3.93
C THR A 22 -54.35 -24.44 -3.22
N ALA A 23 -53.30 -24.85 -3.93
CA ALA A 23 -51.94 -24.70 -3.46
C ALA A 23 -51.73 -23.21 -3.16
N LEU A 24 -51.68 -22.86 -1.87
CA LEU A 24 -51.29 -21.53 -1.42
C LEU A 24 -49.91 -21.25 -2.02
N ALA A 25 -49.77 -20.12 -2.71
CA ALA A 25 -48.47 -19.68 -3.22
C ALA A 25 -47.49 -19.60 -2.05
N ALA A 26 -46.26 -20.07 -2.23
CA ALA A 26 -45.25 -19.98 -1.19
C ALA A 26 -44.94 -18.50 -0.87
N PRO A 27 -44.64 -18.16 0.40
CA PRO A 27 -44.28 -16.80 0.78
C PRO A 27 -43.08 -16.31 -0.03
N GLU A 28 -43.01 -15.03 -0.33
CA GLU A 28 -41.86 -14.43 -1.00
C GLU A 28 -40.64 -14.47 -0.05
N LEU A 29 -39.50 -14.91 -0.58
CA LEU A 29 -38.22 -14.88 0.11
C LEU A 29 -37.24 -14.08 -0.72
N ARG A 30 -36.53 -13.14 -0.08
CA ARG A 30 -35.47 -12.36 -0.72
C ARG A 30 -34.23 -12.36 0.15
N LEU A 31 -33.07 -12.49 -0.50
CA LEU A 31 -31.76 -12.42 0.14
C LEU A 31 -31.02 -11.19 -0.39
N ALA A 32 -30.49 -10.37 0.52
CA ALA A 32 -29.73 -9.17 0.21
C ALA A 32 -28.38 -9.14 0.94
N LEU A 33 -27.39 -8.50 0.32
CA LEU A 33 -26.08 -8.21 0.91
C LEU A 33 -26.09 -6.71 1.31
N PRO A 34 -26.24 -6.37 2.61
CA PRO A 34 -26.49 -5.00 3.07
C PRO A 34 -25.45 -3.96 2.65
N LEU A 35 -24.19 -4.38 2.49
CA LEU A 35 -23.10 -3.53 2.03
C LEU A 35 -23.09 -3.34 0.50
N GLY A 36 -23.96 -4.02 -0.24
CA GLY A 36 -23.97 -4.01 -1.71
C GLY A 36 -22.75 -4.68 -2.35
N ARG A 37 -22.00 -5.47 -1.57
CA ARG A 37 -20.77 -6.14 -1.97
C ARG A 37 -21.02 -7.60 -2.33
N THR A 38 -20.26 -8.12 -3.27
CA THR A 38 -20.16 -9.51 -3.70
C THR A 38 -18.76 -10.09 -3.49
N ALA A 39 -17.72 -9.26 -3.35
CA ALA A 39 -16.36 -9.72 -3.11
C ALA A 39 -15.88 -9.36 -1.71
N TYR A 40 -15.31 -10.34 -1.00
CA TYR A 40 -14.90 -10.25 0.39
C TYR A 40 -13.50 -10.83 0.62
N GLN A 41 -12.89 -10.50 1.74
CA GLN A 41 -11.67 -11.10 2.25
C GLN A 41 -11.93 -12.14 3.33
N THR A 42 -10.99 -13.06 3.46
CA THR A 42 -10.99 -14.06 4.54
C THR A 42 -10.85 -13.49 5.94
N ASN A 43 -10.57 -12.20 6.15
CA ASN A 43 -10.44 -11.60 7.49
C ASN A 43 -11.60 -10.65 7.84
N GLU A 44 -12.76 -10.76 7.18
CA GLU A 44 -13.92 -9.91 7.45
C GLU A 44 -15.22 -10.68 7.68
N TRP A 45 -16.17 -9.99 8.30
CA TRP A 45 -17.55 -10.45 8.44
C TRP A 45 -18.35 -10.15 7.17
N ILE A 46 -19.26 -11.05 6.80
CA ILE A 46 -20.17 -10.90 5.67
C ILE A 46 -21.59 -10.76 6.23
N ASP A 47 -22.13 -9.55 6.18
CA ASP A 47 -23.51 -9.30 6.59
C ASP A 47 -24.49 -9.78 5.50
N VAL A 48 -25.57 -10.44 5.91
CA VAL A 48 -26.63 -10.96 5.03
C VAL A 48 -27.98 -10.62 5.63
N THR A 49 -28.90 -10.13 4.81
CA THR A 49 -30.30 -9.90 5.20
C THR A 49 -31.20 -10.84 4.44
N VAL A 50 -32.04 -11.56 5.18
CA VAL A 50 -33.14 -12.37 4.63
C VAL A 50 -34.45 -11.65 4.93
N VAL A 51 -35.26 -11.45 3.89
CA VAL A 51 -36.60 -10.85 4.00
C VAL A 51 -37.62 -11.90 3.62
N ARG A 52 -38.59 -12.13 4.50
CA ARG A 52 -39.78 -12.96 4.25
C ARG A 52 -40.98 -12.04 4.12
N SER A 53 -41.80 -12.22 3.09
CA SER A 53 -43.04 -11.46 2.94
C SER A 53 -44.16 -12.27 2.30
N ASP A 54 -45.39 -12.01 2.72
CA ASP A 54 -46.59 -12.62 2.14
C ASP A 54 -47.79 -11.69 2.38
N ALA A 55 -48.86 -11.82 1.60
CA ALA A 55 -50.14 -11.20 1.90
C ALA A 55 -50.86 -11.91 3.07
N ALA A 56 -50.58 -13.21 3.26
CA ALA A 56 -51.04 -13.99 4.39
C ALA A 56 -50.04 -13.93 5.58
N PRO A 57 -50.43 -14.34 6.80
CA PRO A 57 -49.49 -14.51 7.91
C PRO A 57 -48.33 -15.45 7.55
N LEU A 58 -47.11 -15.08 7.92
CA LEU A 58 -45.92 -15.93 7.75
C LEU A 58 -45.92 -16.99 8.86
N PRO A 59 -45.89 -18.30 8.56
CA PRO A 59 -45.85 -19.33 9.59
C PRO A 59 -44.45 -19.43 10.23
N ALA A 60 -44.42 -19.89 11.49
CA ALA A 60 -43.18 -20.29 12.14
C ALA A 60 -42.53 -21.46 11.39
N GLY A 61 -41.21 -21.50 11.36
CA GLY A 61 -40.47 -22.50 10.60
C GLY A 61 -38.97 -22.50 10.87
N THR A 62 -38.21 -23.08 9.94
CA THR A 62 -36.75 -23.09 9.95
C THR A 62 -36.24 -22.36 8.72
N LEU A 63 -35.45 -21.31 8.95
CA LEU A 63 -34.69 -20.64 7.91
C LEU A 63 -33.39 -21.43 7.68
N ALA A 64 -33.33 -22.17 6.58
CA ALA A 64 -32.13 -22.86 6.14
C ALA A 64 -31.25 -21.91 5.34
N VAL A 65 -29.96 -21.82 5.68
CA VAL A 65 -28.96 -21.04 4.95
C VAL A 65 -27.84 -21.96 4.52
N THR A 66 -27.57 -22.02 3.22
CA THR A 66 -26.53 -22.88 2.64
C THR A 66 -25.51 -22.03 1.89
N LEU A 67 -24.22 -22.26 2.14
CA LEU A 67 -23.13 -21.80 1.28
C LEU A 67 -22.59 -23.01 0.51
N THR A 68 -22.56 -22.94 -0.82
CA THR A 68 -22.03 -23.98 -1.70
C THR A 68 -20.87 -23.41 -2.51
N GLY A 69 -19.65 -23.91 -2.29
CA GLY A 69 -18.47 -23.53 -3.03
C GLY A 69 -18.42 -24.17 -4.42
N THR A 70 -17.80 -23.50 -5.39
CA THR A 70 -17.55 -24.07 -6.73
C THR A 70 -16.60 -25.27 -6.72
N ASP A 71 -15.87 -25.46 -5.61
CA ASP A 71 -15.03 -26.63 -5.32
C ASP A 71 -15.82 -27.81 -4.72
N GLY A 72 -17.15 -27.70 -4.63
CA GLY A 72 -18.03 -28.73 -4.09
C GLY A 72 -18.15 -28.74 -2.57
N SER A 73 -17.45 -27.85 -1.86
CA SER A 73 -17.63 -27.70 -0.41
C SER A 73 -19.01 -27.10 -0.08
N ARG A 74 -19.54 -27.40 1.11
CA ARG A 74 -20.84 -26.92 1.56
C ARG A 74 -20.87 -26.61 3.05
N ILE A 75 -21.45 -25.48 3.43
CA ILE A 75 -21.85 -25.15 4.80
C ILE A 75 -23.38 -25.07 4.84
N ALA A 76 -24.02 -25.80 5.74
CA ALA A 76 -25.47 -25.78 5.93
C ALA A 76 -25.81 -25.33 7.35
N LEU A 77 -26.69 -24.35 7.48
CA LEU A 77 -27.05 -23.71 8.74
C LEU A 77 -28.57 -23.65 8.86
N ALA A 78 -29.11 -23.77 10.08
CA ALA A 78 -30.54 -23.68 10.35
C ALA A 78 -30.81 -22.67 11.47
N PHE A 79 -31.69 -21.70 11.22
CA PHE A 79 -32.09 -20.67 12.19
C PHE A 79 -33.60 -20.74 12.46
N PRO A 80 -34.07 -20.37 13.67
CA PRO A 80 -35.50 -20.28 13.93
C PRO A 80 -36.12 -19.14 13.12
N ALA A 81 -37.25 -19.40 12.47
CA ALA A 81 -38.05 -18.39 11.78
C ALA A 81 -39.37 -18.21 12.53
N ALA A 82 -39.64 -17.01 13.05
CA ALA A 82 -40.85 -16.74 13.82
C ALA A 82 -42.10 -16.60 12.93
N GLU A 83 -43.27 -16.87 13.52
CA GLU A 83 -44.57 -16.52 12.94
C GLU A 83 -44.76 -14.99 12.94
N VAL A 84 -45.32 -14.44 11.87
CA VAL A 84 -45.61 -13.00 11.75
C VAL A 84 -47.01 -12.80 11.20
N ALA A 85 -47.85 -12.05 11.93
CA ALA A 85 -49.19 -11.70 11.48
C ALA A 85 -49.16 -10.73 10.29
N ALA A 86 -50.17 -10.81 9.43
CA ALA A 86 -50.37 -9.81 8.38
C ALA A 86 -50.97 -8.54 8.98
N VAL A 87 -50.30 -7.41 8.75
CA VAL A 87 -50.77 -6.07 9.12
C VAL A 87 -51.02 -5.30 7.83
N ASP A 88 -52.21 -4.69 7.70
CA ASP A 88 -52.63 -3.98 6.48
C ASP A 88 -52.51 -4.82 5.18
N GLY A 89 -52.75 -6.13 5.28
CA GLY A 89 -52.70 -7.05 4.15
C GLY A 89 -51.30 -7.52 3.76
N GLN A 90 -50.30 -7.32 4.62
CA GLN A 90 -48.94 -7.78 4.41
C GLN A 90 -48.30 -8.30 5.71
N ALA A 91 -47.75 -9.51 5.70
CA ALA A 91 -46.82 -9.98 6.72
C ALA A 91 -45.39 -9.80 6.20
N ARG A 92 -44.48 -9.27 7.01
CA ARG A 92 -43.07 -9.06 6.65
C ARG A 92 -42.16 -9.34 7.85
N ALA A 93 -41.12 -10.15 7.65
CA ALA A 93 -40.10 -10.45 8.64
C ALA A 93 -38.70 -10.22 8.05
N VAL A 94 -37.76 -9.76 8.88
CA VAL A 94 -36.37 -9.51 8.46
C VAL A 94 -35.39 -10.14 9.46
N GLU A 95 -34.55 -11.04 8.96
CA GLU A 95 -33.48 -11.69 9.69
C GLU A 95 -32.11 -11.18 9.19
N HIS A 96 -31.30 -10.62 10.09
CA HIS A 96 -29.93 -10.22 9.80
C HIS A 96 -28.95 -11.26 10.32
N LEU A 97 -28.11 -11.77 9.43
CA LEU A 97 -27.10 -12.78 9.69
C LEU A 97 -25.71 -12.18 9.49
N ARG A 98 -24.74 -12.70 10.25
CA ARG A 98 -23.31 -12.47 10.01
C ARG A 98 -22.63 -13.79 9.72
N LEU A 99 -21.86 -13.84 8.63
CA LEU A 99 -21.01 -14.97 8.28
C LEU A 99 -19.54 -14.61 8.54
N ASP A 100 -18.78 -15.53 9.13
CA ASP A 100 -17.35 -15.35 9.39
C ASP A 100 -16.50 -15.80 8.18
N GLY A 101 -15.99 -14.83 7.41
CA GLY A 101 -15.10 -15.12 6.28
C GLY A 101 -13.82 -15.86 6.67
N ARG A 102 -13.38 -15.80 7.94
CA ARG A 102 -12.18 -16.49 8.44
C ARG A 102 -12.36 -18.00 8.51
N LEU A 103 -13.61 -18.47 8.51
CA LEU A 103 -13.94 -19.88 8.53
C LEU A 103 -14.32 -20.43 7.14
N LEU A 104 -14.21 -19.62 6.08
CA LEU A 104 -14.54 -19.99 4.71
C LEU A 104 -13.29 -20.03 3.83
N ARG A 105 -13.17 -21.07 3.00
CA ARG A 105 -12.07 -21.20 2.02
C ARG A 105 -12.25 -20.14 0.91
N PRO A 106 -11.24 -19.34 0.54
CA PRO A 106 -11.21 -18.54 -0.67
C PRO A 106 -11.74 -19.30 -1.89
N GLY A 107 -12.65 -18.66 -2.62
CA GLY A 107 -13.40 -19.26 -3.71
C GLY A 107 -14.72 -18.53 -3.96
N ALA A 108 -15.43 -18.96 -5.00
CA ALA A 108 -16.78 -18.48 -5.29
C ALA A 108 -17.80 -19.38 -4.59
N TYR A 109 -18.84 -18.76 -4.03
CA TYR A 109 -19.93 -19.43 -3.32
C TYR A 109 -21.29 -18.99 -3.85
N THR A 110 -22.20 -19.95 -3.99
CA THR A 110 -23.64 -19.68 -4.01
C THR A 110 -24.14 -19.68 -2.57
N LEU A 111 -24.72 -18.56 -2.14
CA LEU A 111 -25.40 -18.41 -0.86
C LEU A 111 -26.90 -18.52 -1.09
N GLU A 112 -27.55 -19.50 -0.47
CA GLU A 112 -28.97 -19.78 -0.59
C GLU A 112 -29.65 -19.68 0.78
N ALA A 113 -30.80 -19.01 0.82
CA ALA A 113 -31.73 -19.06 1.94
C ALA A 113 -33.00 -19.79 1.50
N ALA A 114 -33.55 -20.66 2.35
CA ALA A 114 -34.81 -21.34 2.11
C ALA A 114 -35.66 -21.38 3.39
N CYS A 115 -36.96 -21.10 3.27
CA CYS A 115 -37.91 -21.13 4.37
C CYS A 115 -39.33 -21.33 3.83
N ASN A 116 -40.15 -22.15 4.50
CA ASN A 116 -41.58 -22.33 4.19
C ASN A 116 -41.90 -22.62 2.70
N GLY A 117 -41.04 -23.39 2.02
CA GLY A 117 -41.21 -23.77 0.62
C GLY A 117 -40.71 -22.75 -0.41
N ALA A 118 -40.20 -21.59 0.03
CA ALA A 118 -39.57 -20.59 -0.82
C ALA A 118 -38.05 -20.59 -0.66
N SER A 119 -37.33 -20.18 -1.71
CA SER A 119 -35.87 -20.10 -1.74
C SER A 119 -35.38 -18.85 -2.47
N ALA A 120 -34.28 -18.26 -2.01
CA ALA A 120 -33.61 -17.14 -2.65
C ALA A 120 -32.10 -17.38 -2.62
N GLN A 121 -31.39 -16.93 -3.66
CA GLN A 121 -29.94 -17.13 -3.76
C GLN A 121 -29.21 -15.87 -4.22
N THR A 122 -27.95 -15.76 -3.83
CA THR A 122 -26.98 -14.78 -4.34
C THR A 122 -25.61 -15.44 -4.48
N ALA A 123 -24.65 -14.74 -5.08
CA ALA A 123 -23.27 -15.18 -5.19
C ALA A 123 -22.32 -14.25 -4.42
N ILE A 124 -21.31 -14.84 -3.81
CA ILE A 124 -20.19 -14.13 -3.20
C ILE A 124 -18.86 -14.75 -3.61
N GLU A 125 -17.81 -13.96 -3.60
CA GLU A 125 -16.43 -14.38 -3.84
C GLU A 125 -15.58 -14.02 -2.62
N LEU A 126 -14.72 -14.94 -2.21
CA LEU A 126 -13.85 -14.77 -1.06
C LEU A 126 -12.38 -14.87 -1.47
N PHE A 127 -11.58 -13.88 -1.09
CA PHE A 127 -10.16 -13.77 -1.43
C PHE A 127 -9.28 -13.84 -0.18
N SER A 128 -8.01 -14.24 -0.36
CA SER A 128 -7.06 -14.19 0.75
C SER A 128 -6.76 -12.74 1.14
N HIS A 129 -6.66 -12.49 2.44
CA HIS A 129 -6.12 -11.25 2.98
C HIS A 129 -4.58 -11.24 3.05
N LEU A 130 -3.94 -12.39 2.81
CA LEU A 130 -2.48 -12.48 2.77
C LEU A 130 -1.97 -12.12 1.38
N ARG A 131 -1.09 -11.11 1.32
CA ARG A 131 -0.39 -10.71 0.11
C ARG A 131 0.82 -11.62 -0.15
N ARG A 132 1.07 -11.90 -1.43
CA ARG A 132 2.19 -12.70 -1.93
C ARG A 132 3.50 -12.17 -1.39
N SER A 133 3.77 -10.86 -1.44
CA SER A 133 4.96 -10.26 -0.84
C SER A 133 4.64 -9.36 0.35
N THR A 134 5.52 -9.32 1.35
CA THR A 134 5.48 -8.31 2.43
C THR A 134 6.06 -6.96 1.99
N PHE A 135 6.83 -6.93 0.90
CA PHE A 135 7.30 -5.69 0.30
C PHE A 135 6.16 -5.02 -0.50
N ARG A 136 5.97 -3.71 -0.35
CA ARG A 136 4.88 -3.00 -1.04
C ARG A 136 5.25 -2.64 -2.47
N LEU A 137 4.39 -3.01 -3.42
CA LEU A 137 4.49 -2.68 -4.83
C LEU A 137 3.26 -1.86 -5.20
N ILE A 138 3.49 -0.59 -5.49
CA ILE A 138 2.44 0.45 -5.44
C ILE A 138 2.16 1.01 -6.83
N ASP A 139 0.91 0.91 -7.28
CA ASP A 139 0.42 1.70 -8.40
C ASP A 139 -0.08 3.06 -7.88
N TRP A 140 0.78 4.07 -7.86
CA TRP A 140 0.41 5.43 -7.48
C TRP A 140 -0.32 6.13 -8.63
N GLY A 141 -1.43 6.78 -8.30
CA GLY A 141 -2.18 7.60 -9.24
C GLY A 141 -2.97 6.79 -10.26
N SER A 142 -3.35 5.55 -9.91
CA SER A 142 -3.99 4.62 -10.84
C SER A 142 -5.23 5.23 -11.48
N ARG A 143 -5.29 5.19 -12.81
CA ARG A 143 -6.47 5.60 -13.59
C ARG A 143 -7.29 4.40 -14.10
N ALA A 144 -6.86 3.17 -13.78
CA ALA A 144 -7.59 1.97 -14.12
C ALA A 144 -8.99 1.98 -13.47
N GLY A 145 -9.97 1.37 -14.14
CA GLY A 145 -11.33 1.27 -13.66
C GLY A 145 -11.92 -0.10 -13.97
N GLY A 146 -12.90 -0.51 -13.17
CA GLY A 146 -13.57 -1.81 -13.32
C GLY A 146 -12.57 -2.98 -13.40
N ALA A 147 -12.74 -3.85 -14.39
CA ALA A 147 -11.93 -5.06 -14.56
C ALA A 147 -10.43 -4.80 -14.78
N ASP A 148 -10.03 -3.61 -15.22
CA ASP A 148 -8.62 -3.29 -15.41
C ASP A 148 -7.84 -3.22 -14.09
N LEU A 149 -8.52 -2.86 -12.98
CA LEU A 149 -7.90 -2.87 -11.64
C LEU A 149 -7.48 -4.29 -11.21
N ALA A 150 -8.25 -5.32 -11.59
CA ALA A 150 -7.91 -6.70 -11.29
C ALA A 150 -6.63 -7.16 -12.02
N LYS A 151 -6.37 -6.63 -13.22
CA LYS A 151 -5.19 -6.95 -14.03
C LYS A 151 -3.89 -6.40 -13.44
N LEU A 152 -3.97 -5.36 -12.60
CA LEU A 152 -2.81 -4.73 -11.97
C LEU A 152 -2.19 -5.58 -10.86
N GLY A 153 -3.01 -6.39 -10.18
CA GLY A 153 -2.66 -7.02 -8.92
C GLY A 153 -1.57 -8.11 -9.01
N GLU A 154 -1.38 -8.86 -7.92
CA GLU A 154 -0.23 -9.75 -7.71
C GLU A 154 -0.06 -10.84 -8.77
N ASP A 155 -1.18 -11.29 -9.35
CA ASP A 155 -1.22 -12.31 -10.41
C ASP A 155 -1.12 -11.72 -11.82
N GLY A 156 -1.28 -10.40 -11.98
CA GLY A 156 -1.03 -9.69 -13.22
C GLY A 156 0.31 -8.96 -13.18
N LEU A 157 0.26 -7.64 -13.15
CA LEU A 157 1.46 -6.78 -13.22
C LEU A 157 2.29 -6.72 -11.92
N GLY A 158 1.82 -7.37 -10.86
CA GLY A 158 2.60 -7.59 -9.63
C GLY A 158 2.41 -6.51 -8.57
N PHE A 159 1.43 -5.63 -8.69
CA PHE A 159 1.10 -4.67 -7.62
C PHE A 159 0.35 -5.35 -6.49
N ASN A 160 0.62 -4.96 -5.25
CA ASN A 160 -0.13 -5.43 -4.08
C ASN A 160 -0.77 -4.29 -3.28
N LEU A 161 -0.58 -3.05 -3.72
CA LEU A 161 -1.23 -1.86 -3.18
C LEU A 161 -1.56 -0.89 -4.32
N ILE A 162 -2.82 -0.49 -4.43
CA ILE A 162 -3.28 0.49 -5.43
C ILE A 162 -3.59 1.81 -4.74
N TYR A 163 -2.86 2.85 -5.14
CA TYR A 163 -3.10 4.23 -4.76
C TYR A 163 -3.93 4.86 -5.87
N GLY A 164 -5.26 4.75 -5.78
CA GLY A 164 -6.17 5.31 -6.79
C GLY A 164 -6.89 6.55 -6.31
N ASP A 165 -7.52 7.24 -7.26
CA ASP A 165 -8.19 8.50 -6.99
C ASP A 165 -9.48 8.31 -6.18
N TYR A 166 -10.23 9.40 -5.99
CA TYR A 166 -11.49 9.44 -5.26
C TYR A 166 -12.57 8.45 -5.75
N ARG A 167 -12.40 7.84 -6.93
CA ARG A 167 -13.31 6.84 -7.47
C ARG A 167 -13.17 5.49 -6.75
N LEU A 168 -12.01 5.16 -6.19
CA LEU A 168 -11.83 3.82 -5.58
C LEU A 168 -12.71 3.60 -4.35
N GLY A 169 -12.74 4.56 -3.42
CA GLY A 169 -13.52 4.44 -2.18
C GLY A 169 -15.03 4.70 -2.36
N ARG A 170 -15.42 5.46 -3.39
CA ARG A 170 -16.83 5.80 -3.65
C ARG A 170 -17.55 4.79 -4.54
N HIS A 171 -16.82 4.00 -5.32
CA HIS A 171 -17.38 2.98 -6.20
C HIS A 171 -16.99 1.58 -5.74
N LEU A 172 -17.89 0.90 -5.02
CA LEU A 172 -17.67 -0.45 -4.49
C LEU A 172 -17.12 -1.42 -5.55
N ALA A 173 -17.62 -1.37 -6.79
CA ALA A 173 -17.15 -2.22 -7.88
C ALA A 173 -15.63 -2.08 -8.16
N HIS A 174 -15.04 -0.89 -7.95
CA HIS A 174 -13.60 -0.68 -8.09
C HIS A 174 -12.82 -1.30 -6.92
N ALA A 175 -13.28 -1.07 -5.69
CA ALA A 175 -12.69 -1.70 -4.50
C ALA A 175 -12.71 -3.23 -4.62
N GLU A 176 -13.83 -3.81 -5.08
CA GLU A 176 -13.93 -5.25 -5.33
C GLU A 176 -13.05 -5.74 -6.48
N ALA A 177 -12.83 -4.93 -7.52
CA ALA A 177 -11.90 -5.29 -8.58
C ALA A 177 -10.45 -5.40 -8.06
N THR A 178 -10.04 -4.57 -7.10
CA THR A 178 -8.73 -4.70 -6.47
C THR A 178 -8.60 -5.99 -5.64
N LEU A 179 -9.68 -6.41 -4.96
CA LEU A 179 -9.74 -7.70 -4.26
C LEU A 179 -9.51 -8.87 -5.22
N ARG A 180 -10.20 -8.85 -6.37
CA ARG A 180 -10.06 -9.87 -7.44
C ARG A 180 -8.66 -9.92 -8.02
N GLY A 181 -7.93 -8.80 -8.02
CA GLY A 181 -6.51 -8.74 -8.41
C GLY A 181 -5.53 -9.20 -7.33
N GLY A 182 -5.97 -9.38 -6.08
CA GLY A 182 -5.09 -9.68 -4.95
C GLY A 182 -4.34 -8.45 -4.40
N ALA A 183 -4.88 -7.24 -4.58
CA ALA A 183 -4.27 -6.01 -4.10
C ALA A 183 -5.08 -5.35 -2.97
N ASP A 184 -4.38 -4.71 -2.05
CA ASP A 184 -4.96 -3.69 -1.17
C ASP A 184 -5.16 -2.38 -1.93
N PHE A 185 -5.98 -1.47 -1.39
CA PHE A 185 -6.10 -0.13 -1.95
C PHE A 185 -6.11 0.96 -0.88
N MET A 186 -5.74 2.16 -1.31
CA MET A 186 -5.81 3.38 -0.53
C MET A 186 -6.17 4.51 -1.49
N GLN A 187 -7.02 5.44 -1.04
CA GLN A 187 -7.21 6.67 -1.81
C GLN A 187 -5.97 7.55 -1.68
N TYR A 188 -5.40 7.99 -2.80
CA TYR A 188 -4.30 8.94 -2.78
C TYR A 188 -4.79 10.38 -2.59
N CYS A 189 -3.99 11.18 -1.88
CA CYS A 189 -4.14 12.63 -1.67
C CYS A 189 -5.59 13.10 -1.48
N THR A 190 -6.19 12.81 -0.33
CA THR A 190 -7.52 13.33 0.04
C THR A 190 -7.63 14.86 -0.06
N MET A 191 -6.50 15.55 -0.06
CA MET A 191 -6.38 17.00 -0.14
C MET A 191 -5.14 17.43 -0.93
N SER A 192 -5.22 18.62 -1.52
CA SER A 192 -4.04 19.32 -2.07
C SER A 192 -3.32 20.11 -0.96
N GLY A 193 -2.00 20.15 -1.03
CA GLY A 193 -1.13 20.94 -0.16
C GLY A 193 -0.86 22.33 -0.71
N ALA A 194 -0.08 23.13 0.03
CA ALA A 194 0.16 24.52 -0.30
C ALA A 194 0.91 24.71 -1.64
N HIS A 195 1.85 23.81 -2.00
CA HIS A 195 2.61 23.91 -3.25
C HIS A 195 1.75 23.66 -4.49
N GLN A 196 0.71 22.83 -4.39
CA GLN A 196 -0.26 22.58 -5.47
C GLN A 196 -1.32 23.69 -5.59
N MET A 197 -1.53 24.45 -4.52
CA MET A 197 -2.62 25.43 -4.42
C MET A 197 -2.11 26.87 -4.35
N ASP A 198 -0.97 27.14 -4.98
CA ASP A 198 -0.34 28.47 -5.09
C ASP A 198 -0.17 29.19 -3.74
N LEU A 199 0.16 28.44 -2.68
CA LEU A 199 0.44 28.97 -1.34
C LEU A 199 -0.67 29.92 -0.84
N ARG A 200 -1.93 29.54 -1.06
CA ARG A 200 -3.11 30.29 -0.58
C ARG A 200 -3.36 30.06 0.91
N GLN A 201 -3.94 31.06 1.58
CA GLN A 201 -4.20 31.03 3.03
C GLN A 201 -5.18 29.92 3.46
N GLU A 202 -6.13 29.54 2.60
CA GLU A 202 -6.99 28.36 2.81
C GLU A 202 -6.22 27.02 2.78
N CYS A 203 -4.90 27.06 2.60
CA CYS A 203 -3.96 25.93 2.67
C CYS A 203 -2.88 26.15 3.74
N ASP A 204 -3.05 27.11 4.67
CA ASP A 204 -2.13 27.30 5.79
C ASP A 204 -2.38 26.28 6.90
N TRP A 205 -1.49 25.30 7.01
CA TRP A 205 -1.65 24.22 7.97
C TRP A 205 -1.19 24.57 9.38
N SER A 206 -0.90 25.83 9.64
CA SER A 206 -0.84 26.37 10.99
C SER A 206 -2.19 26.90 11.48
N ASP A 207 -3.17 27.10 10.59
CA ASP A 207 -4.50 27.60 10.92
C ASP A 207 -5.43 26.45 11.40
N PRO A 208 -6.00 26.52 12.62
CA PRO A 208 -6.93 25.51 13.11
C PRO A 208 -8.15 25.25 12.22
N TYR A 209 -8.65 26.24 11.46
CA TYR A 209 -9.79 26.05 10.56
C TYR A 209 -9.42 25.24 9.31
N VAL A 210 -8.20 25.39 8.82
CA VAL A 210 -7.65 24.60 7.71
C VAL A 210 -7.38 23.17 8.17
N ILE A 211 -6.67 22.99 9.31
CA ILE A 211 -6.32 21.67 9.85
C ILE A 211 -7.58 20.85 10.11
N ARG A 212 -8.55 21.39 10.86
CA ARG A 212 -9.75 20.64 11.23
C ARG A 212 -10.61 20.29 10.01
N GLY A 213 -10.68 21.18 9.03
CA GLY A 213 -11.31 20.91 7.74
C GLY A 213 -10.64 19.79 6.97
N GLY A 214 -9.30 19.77 7.01
CA GLY A 214 -8.53 18.70 6.41
C GLY A 214 -8.72 17.35 7.08
N THR A 215 -8.68 17.33 8.41
CA THR A 215 -9.00 16.16 9.22
C THR A 215 -10.40 15.64 8.92
N ALA A 216 -11.41 16.50 8.80
CA ALA A 216 -12.77 16.11 8.47
C ALA A 216 -12.87 15.36 7.12
N ARG A 217 -12.09 15.77 6.10
CA ARG A 217 -12.04 15.06 4.81
C ARG A 217 -11.34 13.70 4.92
N ALA A 218 -10.24 13.62 5.67
CA ALA A 218 -9.59 12.34 5.95
C ALA A 218 -10.50 11.37 6.74
N VAL A 219 -11.26 11.90 7.71
CA VAL A 219 -12.28 11.17 8.47
C VAL A 219 -13.40 10.67 7.56
N GLN A 220 -13.95 11.53 6.69
CA GLN A 220 -14.95 11.12 5.71
C GLN A 220 -14.41 9.99 4.83
N GLN A 221 -13.15 10.07 4.40
CA GLN A 221 -12.53 9.02 3.61
C GLN A 221 -12.43 7.69 4.37
N ALA A 222 -12.09 7.73 5.66
CA ALA A 222 -12.09 6.54 6.50
C ALA A 222 -13.49 5.93 6.60
N PHE A 223 -14.55 6.73 6.75
CA PHE A 223 -15.94 6.23 6.75
C PHE A 223 -16.36 5.61 5.41
N LEU A 224 -15.98 6.22 4.28
CA LEU A 224 -16.29 5.71 2.95
C LEU A 224 -15.67 4.34 2.68
N THR A 225 -14.51 4.04 3.28
CA THR A 225 -13.70 2.87 2.95
C THR A 225 -13.64 1.79 4.03
N ARG A 226 -14.01 2.10 5.28
CA ARG A 226 -14.01 1.12 6.39
C ARG A 226 -14.90 -0.10 6.16
N THR A 227 -15.81 -0.05 5.19
CA THR A 227 -16.71 -1.14 4.82
C THR A 227 -16.08 -2.13 3.84
N VAL A 228 -14.83 -1.95 3.44
CA VAL A 228 -14.07 -2.86 2.58
C VAL A 228 -12.74 -3.22 3.23
N ALA A 229 -12.53 -4.49 3.57
CA ALA A 229 -11.41 -4.94 4.38
C ALA A 229 -10.01 -4.77 3.75
N ASN A 230 -9.90 -4.70 2.42
CA ASN A 230 -8.60 -4.47 1.75
C ASN A 230 -8.24 -2.99 1.61
N THR A 231 -8.98 -2.10 2.30
CA THR A 231 -8.56 -0.71 2.46
C THR A 231 -7.33 -0.67 3.38
N ALA A 232 -6.16 -0.36 2.82
CA ALA A 232 -4.91 -0.26 3.58
C ALA A 232 -4.86 1.00 4.45
N GLY A 233 -5.53 2.09 4.06
CA GLY A 233 -5.59 3.31 4.85
C GLY A 233 -6.00 4.56 4.08
N VAL A 234 -5.47 5.72 4.51
CA VAL A 234 -5.77 7.05 3.95
C VAL A 234 -4.47 7.81 3.69
N HIS A 235 -4.28 8.27 2.45
CA HIS A 235 -3.19 9.18 2.11
C HIS A 235 -3.69 10.62 2.13
N PHE A 236 -3.12 11.47 2.98
CA PHE A 236 -3.70 12.76 3.31
C PHE A 236 -3.52 13.83 2.23
N TYR A 237 -2.28 14.23 1.95
CA TYR A 237 -2.01 15.46 1.22
C TYR A 237 -1.01 15.26 0.08
N ASP A 238 -1.27 15.93 -1.04
CA ASP A 238 -0.35 16.11 -2.16
C ASP A 238 0.56 17.33 -1.92
N GLU A 239 1.87 17.19 -2.10
CA GLU A 239 2.88 18.26 -1.90
C GLU A 239 2.58 19.25 -0.75
N PRO A 240 2.59 18.76 0.50
CA PRO A 240 2.22 19.57 1.64
C PRO A 240 3.21 20.68 1.95
N GLY A 241 2.77 21.73 2.63
CA GLY A 241 3.65 22.84 3.03
C GLY A 241 2.88 23.94 3.77
N LEU A 242 3.60 24.79 4.49
CA LEU A 242 3.03 26.01 5.06
C LEU A 242 2.89 27.09 3.97
N THR A 243 1.88 27.94 4.12
CA THR A 243 1.53 28.95 3.12
C THR A 243 2.53 30.10 3.07
N TRP A 244 2.41 30.97 2.06
CA TRP A 244 2.97 32.31 2.04
C TRP A 244 1.83 33.34 2.11
N TRP A 245 2.16 34.60 2.42
CA TRP A 245 1.16 35.68 2.43
C TRP A 245 1.78 37.04 2.13
N THR A 246 0.94 37.97 1.67
CA THR A 246 1.34 39.36 1.45
C THR A 246 1.42 40.10 2.78
N HIS A 247 2.62 40.38 3.25
CA HIS A 247 2.84 41.02 4.54
C HIS A 247 2.40 42.50 4.51
N PRO A 248 1.56 42.97 5.45
CA PRO A 248 0.87 44.26 5.36
C PRO A 248 1.81 45.45 5.54
N ARG A 249 2.94 45.26 6.25
CA ARG A 249 3.94 46.32 6.45
C ARG A 249 4.82 46.55 5.22
N THR A 250 5.12 45.50 4.46
CA THR A 250 6.17 45.50 3.44
C THR A 250 5.64 45.27 2.03
N GLY A 251 4.42 44.73 1.88
CA GLY A 251 3.80 44.38 0.61
C GLY A 251 4.40 43.14 -0.07
N ALA A 252 5.39 42.48 0.53
CA ALA A 252 6.04 41.32 -0.06
C ALA A 252 5.27 40.02 0.25
N ALA A 253 5.22 39.11 -0.73
CA ALA A 253 4.74 37.74 -0.52
C ALA A 253 5.85 36.93 0.15
N VAL A 254 5.66 36.57 1.44
CA VAL A 254 6.70 35.94 2.25
C VAL A 254 6.16 34.75 3.05
N PRO A 255 7.01 33.78 3.42
CA PRO A 255 6.65 32.70 4.35
C PRO A 255 6.69 33.11 5.82
N HIS A 256 6.79 34.41 6.14
CA HIS A 256 7.09 34.91 7.48
C HIS A 256 5.96 35.71 8.09
N ASN A 257 5.80 35.65 9.41
CA ASN A 257 4.77 36.38 10.16
C ASN A 257 3.33 36.15 9.70
N ILE A 258 3.00 34.94 9.24
CA ILE A 258 1.65 34.60 8.77
C ILE A 258 0.66 34.74 9.95
N PRO A 259 -0.53 35.37 9.77
CA PRO A 259 -1.41 35.71 10.89
C PRO A 259 -1.76 34.54 11.83
N ALA A 260 -2.02 33.34 11.29
CA ALA A 260 -2.29 32.16 12.10
C ALA A 260 -1.07 31.73 12.94
N GLN A 261 0.13 31.80 12.37
CA GLN A 261 1.39 31.48 13.05
C GLN A 261 1.71 32.48 14.15
N ASP A 262 1.51 33.79 13.89
CA ASP A 262 1.74 34.85 14.89
C ASP A 262 0.75 34.73 16.07
N ARG A 263 -0.53 34.46 15.79
CA ARG A 263 -1.53 34.17 16.84
C ARG A 263 -1.15 32.94 17.67
N ALA A 264 -0.71 31.87 17.02
CA ALA A 264 -0.29 30.65 17.71
C ALA A 264 0.98 30.88 18.56
N PHE A 265 1.94 31.68 18.09
CA PHE A 265 3.14 32.01 18.85
C PHE A 265 2.82 32.87 20.07
N LEU A 266 1.96 33.88 19.91
CA LEU A 266 1.45 34.69 21.01
C LEU A 266 0.72 33.82 22.05
N GLY A 267 -0.10 32.88 21.60
CA GLY A 267 -0.78 31.93 22.48
C GLY A 267 0.18 31.01 23.24
N ALA A 268 1.25 30.54 22.59
CA ALA A 268 2.22 29.62 23.20
C ALA A 268 3.17 30.31 24.19
N PHE A 269 3.56 31.56 23.95
CA PHE A 269 4.64 32.23 24.69
C PHE A 269 4.23 33.53 25.39
N GLY A 270 2.97 33.97 25.25
CA GLY A 270 2.46 35.20 25.88
C GLY A 270 3.06 36.49 25.30
N ARG A 271 3.77 36.41 24.17
CA ARG A 271 4.38 37.55 23.48
C ARG A 271 4.34 37.38 21.95
N PRO A 272 4.25 38.46 21.17
CA PRO A 272 4.28 38.36 19.71
C PRO A 272 5.67 37.89 19.22
N PRO A 273 5.75 37.24 18.05
CA PRO A 273 7.03 36.93 17.42
C PRO A 273 7.69 38.20 16.88
N LEU A 274 9.01 38.12 16.65
CA LEU A 274 9.74 39.16 15.96
C LEU A 274 9.22 39.30 14.52
N GLN A 275 9.02 40.54 14.08
CA GLN A 275 8.64 40.81 12.69
C GLN A 275 9.86 40.64 11.79
N TYR A 276 9.71 39.97 10.65
CA TYR A 276 10.83 39.62 9.77
C TYR A 276 11.55 40.86 9.24
N SER A 277 10.83 41.97 9.05
CA SER A 277 11.41 43.27 8.65
C SER A 277 12.38 43.86 9.70
N ASP A 278 12.27 43.40 10.94
CA ASP A 278 12.99 43.93 12.11
C ASP A 278 14.14 43.00 12.50
N VAL A 279 14.34 41.88 11.79
CA VAL A 279 15.45 40.95 12.03
C VAL A 279 16.77 41.58 11.63
N ARG A 280 17.75 41.53 12.52
CA ARG A 280 19.12 42.03 12.32
C ARG A 280 20.10 40.93 12.70
N ALA A 281 20.91 40.48 11.74
CA ALA A 281 21.83 39.35 11.92
C ALA A 281 23.00 39.68 12.86
N ASP A 282 23.36 40.95 12.95
CA ASP A 282 24.44 41.50 13.77
C ASP A 282 24.02 41.81 15.22
N ASP A 283 22.72 41.77 15.53
CA ASP A 283 22.19 41.93 16.88
C ASP A 283 21.84 40.55 17.51
N PRO A 284 22.55 40.13 18.59
CA PRO A 284 22.31 38.84 19.23
C PRO A 284 20.87 38.63 19.73
N GLY A 285 20.18 39.69 20.15
CA GLY A 285 18.81 39.59 20.70
C GLY A 285 17.78 39.20 19.64
N PRO A 286 17.58 40.02 18.58
CA PRO A 286 16.75 39.71 17.42
C PRO A 286 17.14 38.41 16.72
N ALA A 287 18.44 38.12 16.55
CA ALA A 287 18.88 36.87 15.94
C ALA A 287 18.44 35.64 16.75
N ALA A 288 18.57 35.68 18.08
CA ALA A 288 18.10 34.61 18.96
C ALA A 288 16.57 34.47 18.94
N ALA A 289 15.84 35.59 18.93
CA ALA A 289 14.38 35.60 18.83
C ALA A 289 13.89 34.97 17.52
N TRP A 290 14.52 35.30 16.39
CA TRP A 290 14.19 34.73 15.09
C TRP A 290 14.51 33.24 15.01
N ASN A 291 15.69 32.82 15.49
CA ASN A 291 16.07 31.41 15.51
C ASN A 291 15.07 30.56 16.33
N HIS A 292 14.59 31.08 17.46
CA HIS A 292 13.55 30.41 18.23
C HIS A 292 12.23 30.30 17.44
N TRP A 293 11.76 31.39 16.83
CA TRP A 293 10.54 31.37 16.02
C TRP A 293 10.63 30.41 14.83
N ALA A 294 11.73 30.47 14.06
CA ALA A 294 11.96 29.64 12.90
C ALA A 294 11.98 28.15 13.25
N ARG A 295 12.64 27.75 14.35
CA ARG A 295 12.64 26.36 14.82
C ARG A 295 11.27 25.92 15.32
N TRP A 296 10.55 26.78 16.04
CA TRP A 296 9.19 26.47 16.51
C TRP A 296 8.22 26.25 15.33
N LYS A 297 8.32 27.06 14.27
CA LYS A 297 7.50 26.94 13.05
C LYS A 297 7.58 25.55 12.39
N LEU A 298 8.73 24.90 12.43
CA LEU A 298 8.95 23.56 11.84
C LEU A 298 8.08 22.44 12.49
N SER A 299 7.40 22.74 13.60
CA SER A 299 6.50 21.79 14.27
C SER A 299 5.09 21.72 13.70
N PHE A 300 4.64 22.72 12.91
CA PHE A 300 3.25 22.81 12.46
C PHE A 300 2.83 21.67 11.52
N MET A 301 3.70 21.25 10.59
CA MET A 301 3.36 20.18 9.64
C MET A 301 3.08 18.85 10.37
N ASP A 302 3.96 18.46 11.29
CA ASP A 302 3.77 17.27 12.13
C ASP A 302 2.50 17.38 12.98
N ALA A 303 2.16 18.57 13.49
CA ALA A 303 0.94 18.79 14.25
C ALA A 303 -0.33 18.59 13.40
N ALA A 304 -0.35 19.10 12.17
CA ALA A 304 -1.47 18.89 11.25
C ALA A 304 -1.67 17.39 10.91
N TRP A 305 -0.57 16.65 10.73
CA TRP A 305 -0.62 15.22 10.43
C TRP A 305 -1.03 14.35 11.62
N LYS A 306 -0.63 14.74 12.84
CA LYS A 306 -1.13 14.13 14.08
C LYS A 306 -2.64 14.25 14.19
N ASP A 307 -3.21 15.42 13.87
CA ASP A 307 -4.65 15.64 13.94
C ASP A 307 -5.41 14.80 12.91
N ALA A 308 -4.93 14.76 11.67
CA ALA A 308 -5.52 13.92 10.61
C ALA A 308 -5.44 12.42 10.96
N ARG A 309 -4.29 11.95 11.45
CA ARG A 309 -4.10 10.56 11.94
C ARG A 309 -5.08 10.25 13.07
N PHE A 310 -5.19 11.13 14.07
CA PHE A 310 -6.14 10.97 15.17
C PHE A 310 -7.57 10.83 14.66
N GLY A 311 -7.97 11.63 13.67
CA GLY A 311 -9.27 11.51 13.01
C GLY A 311 -9.50 10.12 12.40
N VAL A 312 -8.57 9.66 11.56
CA VAL A 312 -8.67 8.35 10.88
C VAL A 312 -8.68 7.18 11.88
N GLU A 313 -7.76 7.17 12.85
CA GLU A 313 -7.68 6.10 13.85
C GLU A 313 -8.91 6.05 14.76
N THR A 314 -9.57 7.19 14.99
CA THR A 314 -10.85 7.21 15.73
C THR A 314 -11.94 6.45 14.96
N VAL A 315 -11.95 6.52 13.62
CA VAL A 315 -12.92 5.83 12.77
C VAL A 315 -12.59 4.34 12.61
N ALA A 316 -11.33 4.04 12.29
CA ALA A 316 -10.86 2.68 12.04
C ALA A 316 -9.36 2.58 12.37
N PRO A 317 -8.99 2.08 13.57
CA PRO A 317 -7.59 2.02 14.03
C PRO A 317 -6.65 1.20 13.14
N ALA A 318 -7.17 0.30 12.31
CA ALA A 318 -6.39 -0.51 11.39
C ALA A 318 -5.92 0.25 10.13
N LEU A 319 -6.53 1.41 9.83
CA LEU A 319 -6.19 2.18 8.62
C LEU A 319 -4.86 2.92 8.80
N ILE A 320 -3.94 2.70 7.86
CA ILE A 320 -2.64 3.37 7.84
C ILE A 320 -2.81 4.80 7.36
N SER A 321 -2.31 5.75 8.16
CA SER A 321 -2.22 7.15 7.76
C SER A 321 -0.88 7.44 7.11
N CYS A 322 -0.88 8.01 5.91
CA CYS A 322 0.35 8.46 5.26
C CYS A 322 0.14 9.77 4.49
N THR A 323 1.24 10.43 4.13
CA THR A 323 1.20 11.67 3.35
C THR A 323 2.49 11.78 2.56
N GLN A 324 2.50 12.61 1.53
CA GLN A 324 3.71 12.90 0.78
C GLN A 324 4.67 13.76 1.59
N SER A 325 5.91 13.30 1.80
CA SER A 325 6.82 13.95 2.75
C SER A 325 8.30 13.99 2.36
N VAL A 326 8.69 13.23 1.34
CA VAL A 326 10.11 12.94 1.05
C VAL A 326 10.81 14.08 0.30
N TYR A 327 10.13 14.75 -0.64
CA TYR A 327 10.75 15.80 -1.47
C TYR A 327 11.10 17.11 -0.70
N GLY A 328 10.46 17.37 0.43
CA GLY A 328 10.41 18.72 1.01
C GLY A 328 11.59 19.14 1.89
N PHE A 329 12.60 18.31 2.18
CA PHE A 329 13.64 18.64 3.19
C PHE A 329 14.45 19.93 2.90
N THR A 330 14.46 20.41 1.65
CA THR A 330 15.07 21.71 1.29
C THR A 330 14.15 22.90 1.58
N ALA A 331 12.84 22.65 1.74
CA ALA A 331 11.77 23.62 1.95
C ALA A 331 11.61 24.07 3.41
N TYR A 332 12.70 24.47 4.08
CA TYR A 332 12.67 24.78 5.52
C TYR A 332 11.82 25.98 5.88
N ALA A 333 11.73 26.98 5.00
CA ALA A 333 10.81 28.09 5.21
C ALA A 333 9.34 27.65 5.15
N ASP A 334 9.02 26.54 4.46
CA ASP A 334 7.66 26.01 4.33
C ASP A 334 7.32 24.98 5.41
N GLY A 335 8.18 24.82 6.42
CA GLY A 335 7.93 23.93 7.58
C GLY A 335 8.61 22.57 7.51
N TYR A 336 9.41 22.28 6.48
CA TYR A 336 10.14 21.02 6.37
C TYR A 336 11.49 21.05 7.09
N TYR A 337 11.88 19.94 7.72
CA TYR A 337 13.23 19.80 8.26
C TYR A 337 13.71 18.35 8.12
N PHE A 338 13.59 17.54 9.17
CA PHE A 338 13.82 16.10 9.12
C PHE A 338 12.62 15.35 9.69
N ASN A 339 12.42 14.11 9.23
CA ASN A 339 11.33 13.19 9.63
C ASN A 339 10.07 13.97 10.04
N VAL A 340 9.63 14.87 9.16
CA VAL A 340 8.50 15.76 9.46
C VAL A 340 7.24 14.91 9.71
N VAL A 341 7.21 13.71 9.15
CA VAL A 341 6.20 12.66 9.31
C VAL A 341 6.47 11.73 10.51
N ARG A 342 7.21 12.19 11.52
CA ARG A 342 7.53 11.38 12.72
C ARG A 342 6.28 10.81 13.40
N SER A 343 5.15 11.51 13.32
CA SER A 343 3.86 11.06 13.83
C SER A 343 3.11 10.05 12.97
N LEU A 344 3.50 9.83 11.73
CA LEU A 344 2.85 8.88 10.84
C LEU A 344 3.57 7.53 10.89
N PRO A 345 2.83 6.41 10.74
CA PRO A 345 3.40 5.06 10.76
C PRO A 345 4.33 4.74 9.58
N VAL A 346 4.23 5.49 8.48
CA VAL A 346 4.95 5.24 7.22
C VAL A 346 5.46 6.55 6.65
N ILE A 347 6.72 6.58 6.23
CA ILE A 347 7.25 7.64 5.35
C ILE A 347 6.75 7.32 3.95
N SER A 348 6.02 8.26 3.33
CA SER A 348 5.47 8.08 2.00
C SER A 348 5.70 9.34 1.17
N GLY A 349 5.76 9.19 -0.15
CA GLY A 349 5.84 10.32 -1.07
C GLY A 349 6.85 10.14 -2.18
N HIS A 350 6.89 11.13 -3.06
CA HIS A 350 7.82 11.14 -4.17
C HIS A 350 9.14 11.84 -3.88
N GLY A 351 10.15 11.54 -4.68
CA GLY A 351 11.47 12.14 -4.69
C GLY A 351 11.55 13.47 -5.43
N GLY A 352 12.78 13.96 -5.60
CA GLY A 352 13.04 15.04 -6.54
C GLY A 352 12.78 14.59 -7.98
N TYR A 353 12.46 15.52 -8.86
CA TYR A 353 12.16 15.22 -10.26
C TYR A 353 13.42 14.85 -11.07
N ASN A 354 13.32 13.83 -11.94
CA ASN A 354 14.44 13.35 -12.77
C ASN A 354 14.78 14.26 -13.96
N ASP A 355 13.99 15.31 -14.17
CA ASP A 355 14.27 16.44 -15.03
C ASP A 355 14.98 17.57 -14.26
N GLY A 356 15.23 17.40 -12.96
CA GLY A 356 15.97 18.31 -12.08
C GLY A 356 17.49 18.13 -12.13
N PRO A 357 18.24 18.86 -11.27
CA PRO A 357 19.71 18.78 -11.18
C PRO A 357 20.21 17.34 -10.92
N ALA A 358 21.22 16.91 -11.67
CA ALA A 358 21.75 15.54 -11.65
C ALA A 358 20.77 14.43 -12.09
N SER A 359 19.65 14.80 -12.72
CA SER A 359 18.70 13.90 -13.37
C SER A 359 18.30 12.69 -12.50
N TYR A 360 18.59 11.45 -12.93
CA TYR A 360 18.22 10.21 -12.23
C TYR A 360 18.86 10.01 -10.84
N PHE A 361 19.83 10.84 -10.42
CA PHE A 361 20.33 10.86 -9.04
C PHE A 361 19.52 11.77 -8.11
N TYR A 362 18.75 12.71 -8.66
CA TYR A 362 17.98 13.65 -7.87
C TYR A 362 16.89 12.97 -7.02
N PRO A 363 16.13 11.98 -7.55
CA PRO A 363 15.26 11.14 -6.74
C PRO A 363 15.96 10.54 -5.52
N SER A 364 17.02 9.75 -5.72
CA SER A 364 17.69 9.01 -4.64
C SER A 364 18.33 9.94 -3.60
N PHE A 365 18.82 11.11 -4.02
CA PHE A 365 19.27 12.16 -3.11
C PHE A 365 18.14 12.63 -2.19
N HIS A 366 16.95 12.93 -2.74
CA HIS A 366 15.80 13.33 -1.92
C HIS A 366 15.31 12.20 -1.03
N HIS A 367 15.34 10.96 -1.53
CA HIS A 367 14.99 9.79 -0.73
C HIS A 367 15.85 9.67 0.52
N GLU A 368 17.17 9.63 0.35
CA GLU A 368 18.11 9.39 1.45
C GLU A 368 18.07 10.54 2.47
N PHE A 369 17.85 11.78 2.02
CA PHE A 369 17.71 12.95 2.91
C PHE A 369 16.32 13.03 3.58
N GLY A 370 15.24 12.69 2.87
CA GLY A 370 13.87 12.76 3.40
C GLY A 370 13.58 11.76 4.54
N ARG A 371 14.42 10.73 4.70
CA ARG A 371 14.27 9.68 5.73
C ARG A 371 15.25 9.79 6.90
N MET A 372 15.99 10.90 7.02
CA MET A 372 16.96 11.10 8.09
C MET A 372 16.41 10.79 9.48
N ARG A 373 17.31 10.30 10.36
CA ARG A 373 17.08 9.99 11.78
C ARG A 373 16.20 8.76 12.07
N ASP A 374 15.24 8.42 11.21
CA ASP A 374 14.26 7.35 11.45
C ASP A 374 14.29 6.29 10.35
N LEU A 375 15.48 5.71 10.13
CA LEU A 375 15.72 4.71 9.08
C LEU A 375 14.91 3.42 9.27
N ALA A 376 14.44 3.14 10.48
CA ALA A 376 13.67 1.93 10.79
C ALA A 376 12.18 2.07 10.48
N LYS A 377 11.67 3.29 10.31
CA LYS A 377 10.29 3.51 9.90
C LYS A 377 10.10 3.04 8.45
N PRO A 378 9.04 2.27 8.15
CA PRO A 378 8.76 1.85 6.78
C PRO A 378 8.70 3.03 5.82
N ASN A 379 9.39 2.91 4.68
CA ASN A 379 9.37 3.92 3.62
C ASN A 379 8.74 3.37 2.33
N TRP A 380 7.68 4.02 1.86
CA TRP A 380 6.96 3.75 0.62
C TRP A 380 7.20 4.89 -0.37
N TYR A 381 8.08 4.66 -1.32
CA TYR A 381 8.73 5.73 -2.06
C TYR A 381 8.39 5.70 -3.55
N LEU A 382 8.18 6.88 -4.13
CA LEU A 382 8.02 7.10 -5.56
C LEU A 382 9.24 7.90 -6.09
N PRO A 383 10.16 7.32 -6.89
CA PRO A 383 11.35 8.06 -7.33
C PRO A 383 11.03 9.38 -8.05
N ALA A 384 10.21 9.33 -9.11
CA ALA A 384 9.81 10.48 -9.90
C ALA A 384 8.28 10.51 -10.09
N TRP A 385 7.70 11.69 -10.26
CA TRP A 385 6.25 11.86 -10.42
C TRP A 385 5.77 11.74 -11.88
N TYR A 386 6.59 12.13 -12.85
CA TYR A 386 6.24 12.06 -14.26
C TYR A 386 6.84 10.81 -14.92
N GLY A 387 6.21 10.37 -16.00
CA GLY A 387 6.51 9.20 -16.80
C GLY A 387 7.12 9.60 -18.14
N GLY A 388 6.92 8.77 -19.17
CA GLY A 388 7.60 8.95 -20.46
C GLY A 388 9.08 8.53 -20.44
N MET A 389 9.47 7.76 -19.41
CA MET A 389 10.81 7.19 -19.28
C MET A 389 10.95 5.94 -20.16
N SER A 390 12.17 5.64 -20.58
CA SER A 390 12.47 4.32 -21.14
C SER A 390 12.39 3.25 -20.03
N SER A 391 12.11 2.00 -20.40
CA SER A 391 12.20 0.87 -19.44
C SER A 391 13.56 0.79 -18.72
N ALA A 392 14.65 1.25 -19.34
CA ALA A 392 15.98 1.27 -18.75
C ALA A 392 16.14 2.40 -17.71
N ASN A 393 15.62 3.59 -17.98
CA ASN A 393 15.60 4.69 -17.02
C ASN A 393 14.68 4.38 -15.84
N PHE A 394 13.54 3.73 -16.10
CA PHE A 394 12.63 3.30 -15.04
C PHE A 394 13.34 2.37 -14.06
N ARG A 395 13.90 1.26 -14.55
CA ARG A 395 14.59 0.33 -13.66
C ARG A 395 15.79 0.97 -12.94
N LEU A 396 16.52 1.89 -13.59
CA LEU A 396 17.63 2.62 -12.96
C LEU A 396 17.17 3.37 -11.70
N GLU A 397 16.16 4.23 -11.82
CA GLU A 397 15.69 5.05 -10.70
C GLU A 397 15.08 4.19 -9.58
N GLN A 398 14.37 3.13 -9.94
CA GLN A 398 13.85 2.16 -8.99
C GLN A 398 14.98 1.48 -8.23
N TYR A 399 16.02 1.01 -8.93
CA TYR A 399 17.12 0.27 -8.29
C TYR A 399 18.05 1.15 -7.47
N LEU A 400 18.35 2.38 -7.91
CA LEU A 400 19.09 3.36 -7.10
C LEU A 400 18.38 3.63 -5.76
N SER A 401 17.05 3.61 -5.77
CA SER A 401 16.23 3.78 -4.57
C SER A 401 16.15 2.50 -3.75
N PHE A 402 15.85 1.36 -4.37
CA PHE A 402 15.64 0.05 -3.74
C PHE A 402 16.86 -0.40 -2.92
N MET A 403 18.08 -0.18 -3.43
CA MET A 403 19.33 -0.62 -2.78
C MET A 403 19.64 0.08 -1.44
N THR A 404 18.80 1.02 -1.01
CA THR A 404 18.96 1.79 0.23
C THR A 404 18.11 1.26 1.39
N ASN A 405 17.48 0.09 1.28
CA ASN A 405 16.65 -0.54 2.33
C ASN A 405 15.35 0.24 2.63
N LEU A 406 14.52 0.38 1.61
CA LEU A 406 13.12 0.84 1.73
C LEU A 406 12.16 -0.36 1.76
N GLN A 407 10.89 -0.16 2.15
CA GLN A 407 9.91 -1.25 2.36
C GLN A 407 8.76 -1.23 1.35
N GLY A 408 8.70 -0.22 0.49
CA GLY A 408 7.69 -0.11 -0.55
C GLY A 408 8.12 0.79 -1.69
N MET A 409 7.77 0.39 -2.92
CA MET A 409 8.15 1.10 -4.12
C MET A 409 6.93 1.39 -5.00
N ALA A 410 6.85 2.61 -5.50
CA ALA A 410 5.75 3.08 -6.33
C ALA A 410 6.18 3.38 -7.78
N LYS A 411 5.21 3.26 -8.70
CA LYS A 411 5.33 3.79 -10.06
C LYS A 411 4.66 5.18 -10.19
N PRO A 412 5.07 6.03 -11.15
CA PRO A 412 4.47 7.35 -11.45
C PRO A 412 2.97 7.34 -11.86
N PRO A 413 2.16 8.34 -11.47
CA PRO A 413 0.74 8.47 -11.86
C PRO A 413 0.39 8.42 -13.34
N ASP A 414 1.21 9.00 -14.20
CA ASP A 414 0.91 9.14 -15.63
C ASP A 414 1.17 7.87 -16.46
N MET A 415 1.95 6.92 -15.93
CA MET A 415 2.18 5.61 -16.54
C MET A 415 0.92 4.73 -16.48
N GLN A 416 0.28 4.50 -17.63
CA GLN A 416 -0.98 3.75 -17.77
C GLN A 416 -0.75 2.23 -17.88
N VAL A 417 -0.19 1.65 -16.82
CA VAL A 417 0.26 0.25 -16.80
C VAL A 417 -0.84 -0.79 -17.03
N HIS A 418 -2.12 -0.46 -16.81
CA HIS A 418 -3.24 -1.35 -17.14
C HIS A 418 -3.38 -1.67 -18.64
N LYS A 419 -2.67 -0.91 -19.50
CA LYS A 419 -2.50 -1.18 -20.93
C LYS A 419 -1.00 -1.27 -21.27
N PRO A 420 -0.32 -2.33 -20.82
CA PRO A 420 1.14 -2.37 -20.85
C PRO A 420 1.72 -2.35 -22.29
N ALA A 421 0.97 -2.79 -23.29
CA ALA A 421 1.38 -2.70 -24.70
C ALA A 421 1.46 -1.27 -25.25
N GLU A 422 0.78 -0.30 -24.61
CA GLU A 422 0.79 1.12 -24.97
C GLU A 422 1.84 1.92 -24.16
N CYS A 423 2.62 1.25 -23.31
CA CYS A 423 3.48 1.86 -22.30
C CYS A 423 4.95 1.41 -22.50
N SER A 424 5.84 2.31 -22.92
CA SER A 424 7.24 2.01 -23.27
C SER A 424 8.11 1.48 -22.11
N ASP A 425 7.64 1.67 -20.90
CA ASP A 425 8.27 1.40 -19.61
C ASP A 425 7.70 0.17 -18.90
N ALA A 426 6.64 -0.47 -19.46
CA ALA A 426 5.98 -1.61 -18.85
C ALA A 426 6.94 -2.78 -18.54
N ASP A 427 7.91 -3.06 -19.41
CA ASP A 427 8.94 -4.08 -19.16
C ASP A 427 9.77 -3.75 -17.91
N GLY A 428 10.20 -2.48 -17.78
CA GLY A 428 10.94 -2.00 -16.61
C GLY A 428 10.12 -2.08 -15.33
N ILE A 429 8.82 -1.77 -15.40
CA ILE A 429 7.89 -1.83 -14.27
C ILE A 429 7.72 -3.26 -13.78
N VAL A 430 7.35 -4.18 -14.68
CA VAL A 430 7.08 -5.56 -14.28
C VAL A 430 8.37 -6.28 -13.88
N GLU A 431 9.50 -6.01 -14.54
CA GLU A 431 10.81 -6.52 -14.08
C GLU A 431 11.08 -6.11 -12.63
N SER A 432 11.03 -4.80 -12.37
CA SER A 432 11.39 -4.26 -11.05
C SER A 432 10.42 -4.80 -9.99
N ASN A 433 9.11 -4.86 -10.28
CA ASN A 433 8.12 -5.44 -9.39
C ASN A 433 8.44 -6.90 -9.03
N LYS A 434 8.75 -7.76 -10.00
CA LYS A 434 9.05 -9.17 -9.72
C LYS A 434 10.37 -9.35 -8.95
N ALA A 435 11.40 -8.57 -9.28
CA ALA A 435 12.66 -8.57 -8.55
C ALA A 435 12.46 -8.13 -7.08
N MET A 436 11.75 -7.02 -6.87
CA MET A 436 11.49 -6.47 -5.54
C MET A 436 10.48 -7.31 -4.73
N ALA A 437 9.48 -7.94 -5.35
CA ALA A 437 8.57 -8.87 -4.67
C ALA A 437 9.32 -10.04 -4.02
N ARG A 438 10.33 -10.56 -4.73
CA ARG A 438 11.17 -11.69 -4.32
C ARG A 438 12.19 -11.28 -3.25
N LEU A 439 12.94 -10.21 -3.51
CA LEU A 439 14.10 -9.84 -2.70
C LEU A 439 13.76 -8.80 -1.62
N GLY A 440 12.85 -7.88 -1.89
CA GLY A 440 12.54 -6.75 -1.01
C GLY A 440 11.99 -7.14 0.36
N THR A 441 11.51 -8.37 0.53
CA THR A 441 11.07 -8.89 1.84
C THR A 441 12.19 -8.86 2.88
N ILE A 442 13.46 -8.94 2.48
CA ILE A 442 14.59 -8.80 3.43
C ILE A 442 14.56 -7.45 4.14
N PHE A 443 14.13 -6.38 3.47
CA PHE A 443 14.06 -5.03 4.03
C PHE A 443 12.93 -4.87 5.05
N THR A 444 12.02 -5.86 5.16
CA THR A 444 10.97 -5.88 6.18
C THR A 444 11.42 -6.51 7.50
N THR A 445 12.58 -7.17 7.52
CA THR A 445 13.16 -7.82 8.71
C THR A 445 14.58 -7.34 9.02
N LEU A 446 15.29 -6.80 8.02
CA LEU A 446 16.66 -6.35 8.13
C LEU A 446 16.73 -4.96 8.77
N ALA A 447 17.57 -4.84 9.81
CA ALA A 447 17.88 -3.54 10.38
C ALA A 447 18.63 -2.66 9.36
N PRO A 448 18.31 -1.37 9.23
CA PRO A 448 19.05 -0.45 8.37
C PRO A 448 20.54 -0.42 8.73
N ALA A 449 21.40 -0.58 7.73
CA ALA A 449 22.84 -0.39 7.91
C ALA A 449 23.14 1.11 8.04
N ARG A 450 24.11 1.45 8.92
CA ARG A 450 24.72 2.77 8.97
C ARG A 450 26.15 2.66 8.45
N GLY A 451 26.52 3.55 7.53
CA GLY A 451 27.85 3.65 6.96
C GLY A 451 28.84 4.32 7.92
N GLU A 452 30.14 4.20 7.63
CA GLU A 452 31.19 4.82 8.46
C GLU A 452 31.26 6.35 8.31
N VAL A 453 30.59 6.92 7.30
CA VAL A 453 30.67 8.35 6.96
C VAL A 453 29.28 8.97 7.00
N ALA A 454 29.16 10.10 7.69
CA ALA A 454 27.96 10.92 7.74
C ALA A 454 28.11 12.22 6.92
N LEU A 455 26.99 12.75 6.42
CA LEU A 455 26.90 14.02 5.71
C LEU A 455 25.87 14.92 6.42
N LEU A 456 26.32 16.07 6.94
CA LEU A 456 25.49 16.94 7.75
C LEU A 456 24.58 17.84 6.91
N TYR A 457 23.26 17.72 7.11
CA TYR A 457 22.31 18.80 6.84
C TYR A 457 22.20 19.67 8.10
N SER A 458 22.49 20.97 7.99
CA SER A 458 22.51 21.89 9.14
C SER A 458 21.37 22.92 9.09
N ILE A 459 20.44 22.84 10.05
CA ILE A 459 19.41 23.87 10.22
C ILE A 459 19.97 25.20 10.75
N SER A 460 21.08 25.18 11.48
CA SER A 460 21.80 26.39 11.89
C SER A 460 22.34 27.13 10.67
N GLN A 461 22.89 26.42 9.69
CA GLN A 461 23.31 27.01 8.41
C GLN A 461 22.11 27.60 7.64
N CYS A 462 20.97 26.89 7.60
CA CYS A 462 19.75 27.37 6.95
C CYS A 462 19.22 28.66 7.60
N ILE A 463 18.95 28.64 8.91
CA ILE A 463 18.44 29.80 9.65
C ILE A 463 19.48 30.93 9.67
N GLY A 464 20.77 30.60 9.83
CA GLY A 464 21.85 31.58 9.81
C GLY A 464 21.98 32.30 8.46
N SER A 465 21.71 31.61 7.36
CA SER A 465 21.67 32.21 6.03
C SER A 465 20.43 33.09 5.86
N GLN A 466 19.26 32.60 6.28
CA GLN A 466 18.03 33.37 6.27
C GLN A 466 18.14 34.66 7.10
N LEU A 467 18.80 34.62 8.28
CA LEU A 467 19.08 35.80 9.10
C LEU A 467 19.79 36.92 8.32
N ARG A 468 20.67 36.56 7.39
CA ARG A 468 21.44 37.49 6.56
C ARG A 468 20.69 37.91 5.29
N ASP A 469 19.83 37.05 4.76
CA ASP A 469 18.96 37.32 3.62
C ASP A 469 17.60 36.65 3.82
N MET A 470 16.57 37.44 4.15
CA MET A 470 15.21 36.95 4.39
C MET A 470 14.55 36.34 3.15
N ASN A 471 15.16 36.45 1.97
CA ASN A 471 14.68 35.79 0.75
C ASN A 471 15.30 34.38 0.56
N ASP A 472 16.33 34.02 1.34
CA ASP A 472 16.89 32.68 1.33
C ASP A 472 15.99 31.72 2.12
N ASN A 473 15.02 31.17 1.41
CA ASN A 473 14.00 30.28 1.95
C ASN A 473 14.30 28.80 1.75
N TYR A 474 15.26 28.49 0.88
CA TYR A 474 15.49 27.13 0.37
C TYR A 474 16.94 26.75 0.15
N GLU A 475 17.83 27.70 -0.17
CA GLU A 475 19.16 27.40 -0.72
C GLU A 475 20.23 27.34 0.38
N ALA A 476 20.05 28.13 1.45
CA ALA A 476 21.00 28.25 2.56
C ALA A 476 22.43 28.54 2.08
N GLN A 477 22.58 29.52 1.18
CA GLN A 477 23.82 29.82 0.45
C GLN A 477 24.38 28.61 -0.34
N GLY A 478 23.48 27.84 -0.94
CA GLY A 478 23.78 26.66 -1.74
C GLY A 478 24.04 25.37 -0.94
N HIS A 479 23.99 25.41 0.40
CA HIS A 479 24.19 24.24 1.25
C HIS A 479 23.20 23.12 0.89
N THR A 480 21.89 23.41 0.85
CA THR A 480 20.83 22.39 0.76
C THR A 480 20.78 21.65 -0.59
N ARG A 481 20.81 22.38 -1.71
CA ARG A 481 20.51 21.83 -3.05
C ARG A 481 21.75 21.58 -3.91
N GLY A 482 22.75 22.46 -3.86
CA GLY A 482 23.96 22.34 -4.68
C GLY A 482 25.06 21.53 -3.99
N LYS A 483 25.50 22.01 -2.83
CA LYS A 483 26.70 21.50 -2.14
C LYS A 483 26.50 20.12 -1.53
N LEU A 484 25.34 19.88 -0.89
CA LEU A 484 25.00 18.54 -0.38
C LEU A 484 24.84 17.52 -1.51
N LEU A 485 24.25 17.91 -2.66
CA LEU A 485 24.13 17.04 -3.83
C LEU A 485 25.52 16.67 -4.38
N GLN A 486 26.44 17.63 -4.49
CA GLN A 486 27.80 17.35 -4.95
C GLN A 486 28.55 16.41 -4.00
N ALA A 487 28.45 16.64 -2.67
CA ALA A 487 29.05 15.75 -1.68
C ALA A 487 28.43 14.34 -1.70
N TYR A 488 27.11 14.24 -1.88
CA TYR A 488 26.40 12.98 -2.03
C TYR A 488 26.92 12.18 -3.24
N LEU A 489 27.07 12.83 -4.40
CA LEU A 489 27.59 12.20 -5.61
C LEU A 489 29.06 11.77 -5.47
N ALA A 490 29.88 12.55 -4.75
CA ALA A 490 31.24 12.16 -4.41
C ALA A 490 31.27 10.83 -3.63
N GLY A 491 30.36 10.63 -2.68
CA GLY A 491 30.22 9.34 -1.98
C GLY A 491 29.88 8.18 -2.91
N LYS A 492 28.97 8.40 -3.87
CA LYS A 492 28.61 7.37 -4.87
C LYS A 492 29.81 6.99 -5.74
N GLN A 493 30.61 7.96 -6.21
CA GLN A 493 31.84 7.71 -6.99
C GLN A 493 32.90 6.92 -6.24
N LEU A 494 32.96 7.08 -4.93
CA LEU A 494 33.92 6.38 -4.06
C LEU A 494 33.43 5.00 -3.64
N HIS A 495 32.18 4.64 -3.94
CA HIS A 495 31.47 3.49 -3.39
C HIS A 495 31.52 3.46 -1.85
N ILE A 496 31.46 4.64 -1.23
CA ILE A 496 31.37 4.83 0.22
C ILE A 496 30.06 5.60 0.46
N PRO A 497 28.98 4.92 0.90
CA PRO A 497 27.72 5.58 1.22
C PRO A 497 27.93 6.65 2.30
N PHE A 498 27.41 7.85 2.06
CA PHE A 498 27.35 8.92 3.05
C PHE A 498 25.95 8.98 3.63
N ASP A 499 25.82 8.70 4.92
CA ASP A 499 24.54 8.72 5.59
C ASP A 499 24.17 10.17 5.93
N PRO A 500 23.03 10.68 5.44
CA PRO A 500 22.57 12.00 5.83
C PRO A 500 22.24 12.04 7.33
N ILE A 501 22.73 13.05 8.03
CA ILE A 501 22.44 13.29 9.45
C ILE A 501 22.05 14.75 9.69
N VAL A 502 21.45 15.00 10.86
CA VAL A 502 21.10 16.34 11.32
C VAL A 502 21.89 16.76 12.57
N GLU A 503 21.77 18.02 12.96
CA GLU A 503 22.44 18.56 14.16
C GLU A 503 22.09 17.80 15.43
N GLU A 504 20.85 17.30 15.52
CA GLU A 504 20.36 16.50 16.63
C GLU A 504 21.18 15.20 16.80
N ASP A 505 21.58 14.56 15.69
CA ASP A 505 22.38 13.32 15.74
C ASP A 505 23.79 13.58 16.27
N ILE A 506 24.30 14.81 16.11
CA ILE A 506 25.59 15.23 16.65
C ILE A 506 25.48 15.40 18.17
N VAL A 507 24.49 16.17 18.63
CA VAL A 507 24.38 16.58 20.04
C VAL A 507 23.90 15.45 20.96
N ASP A 508 23.13 14.48 20.45
CA ASP A 508 22.65 13.34 21.23
C ASP A 508 23.59 12.12 21.24
N GLY A 509 24.71 12.19 20.50
CA GLY A 509 25.72 11.15 20.42
C GLY A 509 25.48 10.07 19.36
N THR A 510 24.39 10.15 18.58
CA THR A 510 24.11 9.22 17.47
C THR A 510 25.25 9.20 16.44
N LEU A 511 25.83 10.36 16.12
CA LEU A 511 27.00 10.48 15.25
C LEU A 511 28.16 9.63 15.79
N ALA A 512 28.53 9.86 17.05
CA ALA A 512 29.67 9.23 17.69
C ALA A 512 29.51 7.71 17.85
N ALA A 513 28.28 7.23 17.99
CA ALA A 513 28.00 5.81 18.16
C ALA A 513 28.09 5.00 16.85
N ASN A 514 27.90 5.63 15.69
CA ASN A 514 27.68 4.92 14.43
C ASN A 514 28.66 5.29 13.31
N HIS A 515 29.30 6.45 13.38
CA HIS A 515 30.11 6.98 12.29
C HIS A 515 31.52 7.32 12.75
N ARG A 516 32.47 7.21 11.83
CA ARG A 516 33.90 7.51 12.04
C ARG A 516 34.30 8.85 11.43
N ALA A 517 33.53 9.34 10.46
CA ALA A 517 33.73 10.66 9.86
C ALA A 517 32.40 11.39 9.63
N VAL A 518 32.41 12.71 9.70
CA VAL A 518 31.30 13.58 9.30
C VAL A 518 31.81 14.66 8.34
N ILE A 519 31.06 14.88 7.25
CA ILE A 519 31.35 15.89 6.23
C ILE A 519 30.42 17.09 6.42
N LEU A 520 31.02 18.28 6.45
CA LEU A 520 30.35 19.57 6.49
C LEU A 520 30.60 20.29 5.16
N ALA A 521 29.59 20.29 4.29
CA ALA A 521 29.66 20.87 2.95
C ALA A 521 29.18 22.33 2.96
N GLY A 522 30.13 23.26 2.85
CA GLY A 522 29.87 24.70 2.75
C GLY A 522 29.16 25.31 3.96
N VAL A 523 29.51 24.86 5.18
CA VAL A 523 28.89 25.32 6.42
C VAL A 523 29.63 26.55 6.96
N ASN A 524 28.90 27.65 7.10
CA ASN A 524 29.43 28.93 7.57
C ASN A 524 29.08 29.21 9.03
N TYR A 525 27.95 28.69 9.51
CA TYR A 525 27.49 28.89 10.87
C TYR A 525 26.87 27.63 11.46
N LEU A 526 27.21 27.36 12.74
CA LEU A 526 26.61 26.34 13.57
C LEU A 526 26.28 26.94 14.94
N ALA A 527 25.19 26.46 15.55
CA ALA A 527 24.89 26.82 16.92
C ALA A 527 26.03 26.37 17.87
N PRO A 528 26.36 27.13 18.93
CA PRO A 528 27.49 26.83 19.81
C PRO A 528 27.49 25.42 20.40
N GLY A 529 26.32 24.88 20.76
CA GLY A 529 26.19 23.52 21.28
C GLY A 529 26.55 22.44 20.25
N VAL A 530 26.25 22.67 18.97
CA VAL A 530 26.61 21.75 17.87
C VAL A 530 28.11 21.81 17.61
N THR A 531 28.70 23.01 17.60
CA THR A 531 30.16 23.18 17.50
C THR A 531 30.86 22.43 18.62
N ALA A 532 30.47 22.64 19.88
CA ALA A 532 31.05 21.96 21.03
C ALA A 532 30.93 20.43 20.94
N ALA A 533 29.80 19.90 20.46
CA ALA A 533 29.60 18.48 20.26
C ALA A 533 30.50 17.91 19.13
N LEU A 534 30.70 18.64 18.04
CA LEU A 534 31.64 18.26 16.98
C LEU A 534 33.09 18.28 17.46
N GLU A 535 33.47 19.26 18.29
CA GLU A 535 34.79 19.31 18.91
C GLU A 535 35.02 18.15 19.87
N ALA A 536 34.00 17.77 20.65
CA ALA A 536 34.05 16.61 21.52
C ALA A 536 34.16 15.30 20.72
N TYR A 537 33.41 15.17 19.63
CA TYR A 537 33.51 14.03 18.71
C TYR A 537 34.91 13.94 18.08
N ALA A 538 35.48 15.08 17.65
CA ALA A 538 36.84 15.14 17.13
C ALA A 538 37.89 14.75 18.18
N ALA A 539 37.75 15.25 19.41
CA ALA A 539 38.62 14.88 20.53
C ALA A 539 38.50 13.39 20.90
N GLY A 540 37.33 12.78 20.68
CA GLY A 540 37.06 11.35 20.83
C GLY A 540 37.60 10.46 19.71
N GLY A 541 38.28 11.03 18.70
CA GLY A 541 38.87 10.30 17.58
C GLY A 541 38.02 10.24 16.32
N GLY A 542 36.84 10.87 16.32
CA GLY A 542 36.03 11.06 15.12
C GLY A 542 36.66 12.07 14.15
N ALA A 543 36.48 11.90 12.85
CA ALA A 543 36.96 12.88 11.87
C ALA A 543 35.85 13.89 11.51
N VAL A 544 36.13 15.18 11.66
CA VAL A 544 35.26 16.26 11.17
C VAL A 544 35.91 16.88 9.94
N LEU A 545 35.28 16.73 8.77
CA LEU A 545 35.82 17.16 7.48
C LEU A 545 35.03 18.36 6.96
N LEU A 546 35.68 19.51 6.80
CA LEU A 546 35.07 20.72 6.23
C LEU A 546 35.55 20.94 4.81
N THR A 547 34.64 21.25 3.89
CA THR A 547 35.04 21.69 2.55
C THR A 547 35.72 23.08 2.59
N ALA A 548 36.55 23.40 1.59
CA ALA A 548 37.38 24.61 1.60
C ALA A 548 36.56 25.92 1.72
N ASP A 549 35.33 25.92 1.21
CA ASP A 549 34.39 27.05 1.26
C ASP A 549 33.66 27.21 2.60
N SER A 550 33.81 26.27 3.53
CA SER A 550 33.23 26.37 4.87
C SER A 550 33.97 27.40 5.74
N GLN A 551 33.21 28.25 6.45
CA GLN A 551 33.75 29.27 7.36
C GLN A 551 33.61 28.91 8.85
N ALA A 552 32.88 27.84 9.18
CA ALA A 552 32.75 27.38 10.57
C ALA A 552 34.12 27.02 11.17
N VAL A 553 34.35 27.45 12.41
CA VAL A 553 35.58 27.16 13.17
C VAL A 553 35.27 26.06 14.19
N ILE A 554 35.88 24.89 14.00
CA ILE A 554 35.68 23.71 14.85
C ILE A 554 37.07 23.17 15.20
N LYS A 555 37.40 23.15 16.49
CA LYS A 555 38.66 22.60 16.97
C LYS A 555 38.78 21.10 16.64
N GLY A 556 39.94 20.71 16.09
CA GLY A 556 40.22 19.32 15.72
C GLY A 556 39.68 18.89 14.36
N ALA A 557 38.97 19.78 13.65
CA ALA A 557 38.47 19.48 12.32
C ALA A 557 39.54 19.64 11.22
N VAL A 558 39.40 18.86 10.15
CA VAL A 558 40.27 18.90 8.97
C VAL A 558 39.56 19.67 7.86
N LYS A 559 40.16 20.78 7.44
CA LYS A 559 39.68 21.54 6.29
C LYS A 559 40.31 20.99 5.00
N LEU A 560 39.48 20.62 4.05
CA LEU A 560 39.88 20.20 2.71
C LEU A 560 40.37 21.41 1.91
N ASP A 561 41.18 21.13 0.89
CA ASP A 561 41.68 22.11 -0.09
C ASP A 561 40.69 22.37 -1.24
N VAL A 562 39.65 21.55 -1.37
CA VAL A 562 38.61 21.66 -2.40
C VAL A 562 37.27 22.10 -1.79
N PRO A 563 36.54 23.05 -2.41
CA PRO A 563 35.22 23.47 -1.95
C PRO A 563 34.13 22.46 -2.36
N ALA A 564 32.97 22.53 -1.68
CA ALA A 564 31.75 21.99 -2.28
C ALA A 564 31.22 23.00 -3.32
N SER A 565 31.18 22.60 -4.59
CA SER A 565 30.72 23.43 -5.70
C SER A 565 29.19 23.47 -5.76
N ALA A 566 28.65 24.68 -5.94
CA ALA A 566 27.29 24.89 -6.42
C ALA A 566 27.28 25.42 -7.87
N ALA A 567 28.43 25.41 -8.56
CA ALA A 567 28.59 26.09 -9.84
C ALA A 567 27.73 25.48 -10.95
N GLN A 568 27.67 24.14 -11.06
CA GLN A 568 26.82 23.49 -12.06
C GLN A 568 25.33 23.78 -11.81
N TYR A 569 24.91 23.79 -10.54
CA TYR A 569 23.55 24.15 -10.16
C TYR A 569 23.23 25.62 -10.51
N GLN A 570 24.13 26.54 -10.17
CA GLN A 570 23.98 27.96 -10.49
C GLN A 570 23.90 28.19 -12.00
N LYS A 571 24.74 27.51 -12.78
CA LYS A 571 24.71 27.54 -14.25
C LYS A 571 23.34 27.16 -14.81
N ILE A 572 22.72 26.10 -14.28
CA ILE A 572 21.37 25.68 -14.67
C ILE A 572 20.34 26.76 -14.35
N SER A 573 20.42 27.36 -13.16
CA SER A 573 19.52 28.42 -12.69
C SER A 573 19.62 29.69 -13.55
N ASP A 574 20.84 30.08 -13.93
CA ASP A 574 21.08 31.24 -14.79
C ASP A 574 20.62 30.98 -16.23
N LEU A 575 20.90 29.78 -16.76
CA LEU A 575 20.40 29.36 -18.07
C LEU A 575 18.89 29.25 -18.10
N TRP A 576 18.23 28.84 -17.02
CA TRP A 576 16.76 28.75 -16.99
C TRP A 576 16.08 30.09 -17.32
N LYS A 577 16.73 31.20 -16.96
CA LYS A 577 16.25 32.56 -17.23
C LYS A 577 16.53 33.03 -18.66
N THR A 578 17.42 32.37 -19.41
CA THR A 578 17.97 32.87 -20.68
C THR A 578 17.89 31.86 -21.84
N ASP A 579 18.20 30.59 -21.59
CA ASP A 579 18.09 29.46 -22.52
C ASP A 579 17.67 28.18 -21.76
N GLN A 580 16.36 27.94 -21.68
CA GLN A 580 15.81 26.77 -20.99
C GLN A 580 16.24 25.45 -21.63
N LYS A 581 16.45 25.40 -22.95
CA LYS A 581 16.83 24.17 -23.64
C LYS A 581 18.25 23.75 -23.24
N GLU A 582 19.17 24.71 -23.21
CA GLU A 582 20.53 24.46 -22.73
C GLU A 582 20.54 24.20 -21.22
N SER A 583 19.72 24.89 -20.43
CA SER A 583 19.51 24.59 -19.00
C SER A 583 19.16 23.12 -18.80
N MET A 584 18.22 22.56 -19.58
CA MET A 584 17.84 21.14 -19.51
C MET A 584 18.98 20.18 -19.85
N ARG A 585 19.82 20.50 -20.85
CA ARG A 585 21.01 19.68 -21.16
C ARG A 585 22.03 19.68 -20.02
N GLN A 586 22.22 20.83 -19.37
CA GLN A 586 23.15 20.98 -18.25
C GLN A 586 22.72 20.22 -16.99
N ARG A 587 21.49 19.67 -16.94
CA ARG A 587 21.01 18.84 -15.82
C ARG A 587 21.50 17.39 -15.85
N ALA A 588 22.21 16.99 -16.91
CA ALA A 588 22.68 15.63 -17.09
C ALA A 588 23.50 15.09 -15.91
N ALA A 589 23.20 13.86 -15.49
CA ALA A 589 23.86 13.21 -14.36
C ALA A 589 25.39 13.15 -14.50
N GLY A 590 25.90 12.87 -15.72
CA GLY A 590 27.34 12.78 -15.96
C GLY A 590 28.09 14.11 -15.79
N LEU A 591 27.43 15.25 -16.02
CA LEU A 591 28.03 16.57 -15.77
C LEU A 591 28.20 16.83 -14.27
N PHE A 592 27.21 16.45 -13.47
CA PHE A 592 27.29 16.55 -12.00
C PHE A 592 28.29 15.56 -11.41
N MET A 593 28.39 14.35 -11.95
CA MET A 593 29.44 13.41 -11.58
C MET A 593 30.83 14.00 -11.89
N THR A 594 31.00 14.64 -13.05
CA THR A 594 32.26 15.31 -13.40
C THR A 594 32.58 16.45 -12.41
N ASP A 595 31.59 17.27 -12.04
CA ASP A 595 31.74 18.35 -11.06
C ASP A 595 32.06 17.84 -9.63
N ALA A 596 31.61 16.62 -9.27
CA ALA A 596 31.88 16.02 -7.96
C ALA A 596 33.28 15.37 -7.83
N ALA A 597 33.95 15.05 -8.95
CA ALA A 597 35.19 14.28 -8.95
C ALA A 597 36.36 14.91 -8.14
N PRO A 598 36.59 16.25 -8.18
CA PRO A 598 37.62 16.87 -7.35
C PRO A 598 37.39 16.68 -5.85
N LEU A 599 36.12 16.84 -5.40
CA LEU A 599 35.75 16.63 -4.01
C LEU A 599 35.89 15.15 -3.62
N ALA A 600 35.51 14.22 -4.50
CA ALA A 600 35.69 12.78 -4.29
C ALA A 600 37.17 12.43 -4.09
N ALA A 601 38.08 12.97 -4.91
CA ALA A 601 39.51 12.73 -4.77
C ALA A 601 40.07 13.25 -3.42
N ALA A 602 39.68 14.45 -3.01
CA ALA A 602 40.09 15.04 -1.72
C ALA A 602 39.57 14.22 -0.53
N LEU A 603 38.30 13.79 -0.58
CA LEU A 603 37.70 12.94 0.45
C LEU A 603 38.36 11.55 0.51
N LYS A 604 38.64 10.94 -0.66
CA LYS A 604 39.33 9.65 -0.73
C LYS A 604 40.66 9.69 0.02
N ALA A 605 41.45 10.74 -0.17
CA ALA A 605 42.73 10.87 0.53
C ALA A 605 42.58 10.91 2.06
N GLN A 606 41.48 11.45 2.58
CA GLN A 606 41.18 11.40 4.02
C GLN A 606 40.67 10.03 4.43
N PHE A 607 39.77 9.41 3.67
CA PHE A 607 39.24 8.08 3.97
C PHE A 607 40.33 7.01 3.97
N ASP A 608 41.28 7.08 3.05
CA ASP A 608 42.45 6.20 3.02
C ASP A 608 43.28 6.32 4.32
N ARG A 609 43.51 7.56 4.82
CA ARG A 609 44.20 7.80 6.10
C ARG A 609 43.42 7.28 7.30
N LEU A 610 42.09 7.41 7.25
CA LEU A 610 41.18 6.92 8.28
C LEU A 610 40.97 5.40 8.17
N GLY A 611 41.41 4.75 7.09
CA GLY A 611 41.14 3.34 6.84
C GLY A 611 39.65 3.04 6.62
N ILE A 612 38.87 4.03 6.17
CA ILE A 612 37.48 3.86 5.73
C ILE A 612 37.53 3.29 4.31
N ARG A 613 36.82 2.19 4.08
CA ARG A 613 36.94 1.43 2.83
C ARG A 613 35.64 1.46 2.02
N PRO A 614 35.74 1.43 0.67
CA PRO A 614 34.59 1.20 -0.19
C PRO A 614 33.84 -0.10 0.18
N VAL A 615 32.51 -0.08 0.06
CA VAL A 615 31.69 -1.29 0.28
C VAL A 615 31.91 -2.33 -0.83
N VAL A 616 32.24 -1.86 -2.03
CA VAL A 616 32.70 -2.63 -3.18
C VAL A 616 33.86 -1.85 -3.80
N ILE A 617 34.91 -2.56 -4.21
CA ILE A 617 35.98 -1.95 -5.01
C ILE A 617 35.58 -2.14 -6.48
N CYS A 618 35.37 -1.05 -7.20
CA CYS A 618 35.01 -1.06 -8.61
C CYS A 618 35.91 -0.11 -9.40
N ASP A 619 36.27 -0.51 -10.62
CA ASP A 619 37.05 0.28 -11.59
C ASP A 619 36.21 1.34 -12.32
N ARG A 620 34.91 1.40 -12.04
CA ARG A 620 33.93 2.30 -12.67
C ARG A 620 33.18 3.10 -11.60
N ALA A 621 33.41 4.41 -11.57
CA ALA A 621 32.74 5.33 -10.62
C ALA A 621 31.23 5.53 -10.87
N ASP A 622 30.74 5.05 -12.02
CA ASP A 622 29.34 5.11 -12.43
C ASP A 622 28.60 3.78 -12.19
N ILE A 623 29.25 2.80 -11.58
CA ILE A 623 28.58 1.68 -10.92
C ILE A 623 28.27 2.08 -9.48
N VAL A 624 27.02 2.39 -9.20
CA VAL A 624 26.60 2.89 -7.90
C VAL A 624 26.36 1.69 -6.98
N ALA A 625 27.03 1.67 -5.82
CA ALA A 625 27.02 0.51 -4.94
C ALA A 625 26.63 0.83 -3.49
N THR A 626 25.91 -0.09 -2.85
CA THR A 626 25.58 -0.06 -1.41
C THR A 626 25.73 -1.44 -0.79
N ARG A 627 25.80 -1.46 0.55
CA ARG A 627 25.79 -2.66 1.37
C ARG A 627 24.62 -2.59 2.33
N GLN A 628 23.83 -3.66 2.42
CA GLN A 628 22.81 -3.86 3.44
C GLN A 628 23.05 -5.20 4.12
N GLY A 629 22.89 -5.30 5.45
CA GLY A 629 23.09 -6.58 6.13
C GLY A 629 23.86 -6.48 7.43
N ASP A 630 24.03 -7.63 8.06
CA ASP A 630 24.82 -7.82 9.28
C ASP A 630 26.07 -8.66 9.00
N ALA A 631 26.64 -9.28 10.03
CA ALA A 631 27.84 -10.10 9.90
C ALA A 631 27.56 -11.48 9.26
N ASP A 632 26.35 -12.02 9.42
CA ASP A 632 26.00 -13.37 8.98
C ASP A 632 25.53 -13.39 7.54
N ILE A 633 24.75 -12.38 7.13
CA ILE A 633 24.30 -12.22 5.74
C ILE A 633 24.36 -10.74 5.37
N GLU A 634 25.12 -10.44 4.31
CA GLU A 634 25.15 -9.11 3.72
C GLU A 634 24.90 -9.15 2.22
N TYR A 635 24.25 -8.10 1.74
CA TYR A 635 23.83 -7.87 0.38
C TYR A 635 24.61 -6.70 -0.19
N LEU A 636 25.25 -6.96 -1.33
CA LEU A 636 26.05 -6.01 -2.07
C LEU A 636 25.29 -5.69 -3.35
N PHE A 637 24.81 -4.46 -3.45
CA PHE A 637 24.07 -3.96 -4.60
C PHE A 637 25.03 -3.20 -5.50
N ALA A 638 24.90 -3.39 -6.82
CA ALA A 638 25.63 -2.64 -7.83
C ALA A 638 24.66 -2.28 -8.97
N VAL A 639 24.50 -0.99 -9.25
CA VAL A 639 23.58 -0.45 -10.24
C VAL A 639 24.34 0.31 -11.31
N ASN A 640 24.12 0.00 -12.58
CA ASN A 640 24.75 0.71 -13.69
C ASN A 640 24.04 2.05 -13.98
N ALA A 641 24.70 3.14 -13.58
CA ALA A 641 24.27 4.52 -13.84
C ALA A 641 25.20 5.24 -14.83
N ALA A 642 25.86 4.50 -15.73
CA ALA A 642 26.78 5.06 -16.71
C ALA A 642 26.08 5.97 -17.71
N TRP A 643 26.46 7.25 -17.71
CA TRP A 643 25.95 8.26 -18.64
C TRP A 643 26.49 8.04 -20.06
N ASP A 644 25.63 8.15 -21.07
CA ASP A 644 26.05 8.14 -22.47
C ASP A 644 26.39 9.57 -22.94
N GLU A 645 27.69 9.88 -22.94
CA GLU A 645 28.19 11.20 -23.32
C GLU A 645 27.99 11.48 -24.82
N LYS A 646 27.84 10.42 -25.65
CA LYS A 646 27.62 10.59 -27.10
C LYS A 646 26.20 11.04 -27.41
N ASP A 647 25.22 10.49 -26.69
CA ASP A 647 23.84 10.97 -26.74
C ASP A 647 23.73 12.34 -26.04
N GLY A 648 24.43 12.52 -24.91
CA GLY A 648 24.55 13.81 -24.23
C GLY A 648 23.25 14.31 -23.60
N GLY A 649 22.16 13.52 -23.69
CA GLY A 649 20.87 13.79 -23.08
C GLY A 649 20.93 13.67 -21.55
N PRO A 650 20.01 14.34 -20.81
CA PRO A 650 20.05 14.38 -19.35
C PRO A 650 19.90 12.99 -18.70
N GLN A 651 19.12 12.10 -19.32
CA GLN A 651 18.86 10.73 -18.88
C GLN A 651 19.52 9.67 -19.79
N ALA A 652 20.54 10.05 -20.56
CA ALA A 652 21.19 9.14 -21.49
C ALA A 652 22.01 8.08 -20.72
N ILE A 653 21.78 6.79 -20.98
CA ILE A 653 22.46 5.70 -20.27
C ILE A 653 22.94 4.60 -21.21
N LYS A 654 24.07 3.97 -20.89
CA LYS A 654 24.73 2.96 -21.75
C LYS A 654 25.11 1.67 -21.00
N PRO A 655 25.29 0.54 -21.70
CA PRO A 655 25.88 -0.65 -21.09
C PRO A 655 27.36 -0.44 -20.78
N VAL A 656 27.86 -1.12 -19.74
CA VAL A 656 29.28 -1.08 -19.35
C VAL A 656 29.80 -2.45 -18.94
N THR A 657 31.12 -2.60 -18.95
CA THR A 657 31.82 -3.70 -18.28
C THR A 657 32.56 -3.10 -17.10
N ALA A 658 32.49 -3.75 -15.95
CA ALA A 658 33.11 -3.29 -14.72
C ALA A 658 33.71 -4.47 -13.95
N THR A 659 34.86 -4.25 -13.34
CA THR A 659 35.50 -5.19 -12.41
C THR A 659 35.01 -4.88 -11.01
N LEU A 660 34.39 -5.86 -10.34
CA LEU A 660 33.95 -5.74 -8.95
C LEU A 660 34.81 -6.64 -8.08
N ALA A 661 35.36 -6.08 -7.00
CA ALA A 661 36.02 -6.82 -5.94
C ALA A 661 35.30 -6.61 -4.61
N LEU A 662 35.06 -7.71 -3.88
CA LEU A 662 34.30 -7.72 -2.63
C LEU A 662 35.27 -7.78 -1.44
N PRO A 663 35.62 -6.64 -0.80
CA PRO A 663 36.56 -6.64 0.31
C PRO A 663 36.04 -7.43 1.50
N GLY A 664 36.94 -8.12 2.22
CA GLY A 664 36.57 -8.95 3.38
C GLY A 664 35.79 -10.21 3.04
N GLY A 665 35.83 -10.65 1.78
CA GLY A 665 35.09 -11.82 1.28
C GLY A 665 35.88 -13.13 1.25
N ALA A 666 37.17 -13.11 1.56
CA ALA A 666 37.98 -14.34 1.58
C ALA A 666 37.38 -15.38 2.56
N GLY A 667 37.26 -16.61 2.09
CA GLY A 667 36.68 -17.75 2.80
C GLY A 667 35.15 -17.78 2.87
N ARG A 668 34.45 -16.77 2.31
CA ARG A 668 32.99 -16.63 2.43
C ARG A 668 32.31 -16.90 1.08
N PRO A 669 31.23 -17.69 1.04
CA PRO A 669 30.49 -17.96 -0.19
C PRO A 669 29.70 -16.72 -0.65
N VAL A 670 29.57 -16.58 -1.97
CA VAL A 670 28.85 -15.49 -2.61
C VAL A 670 27.75 -16.09 -3.50
N TYR A 671 26.52 -15.61 -3.33
CA TYR A 671 25.32 -16.05 -4.05
C TYR A 671 24.77 -14.90 -4.91
N ASP A 672 24.20 -15.22 -6.07
CA ASP A 672 23.37 -14.27 -6.83
C ASP A 672 22.03 -14.13 -6.07
N ALA A 673 21.75 -12.98 -5.48
CA ALA A 673 20.58 -12.81 -4.63
C ALA A 673 19.27 -12.63 -5.41
N LEU A 674 19.35 -12.27 -6.71
CA LEU A 674 18.17 -12.15 -7.57
C LEU A 674 17.78 -13.51 -8.13
N ARG A 675 18.77 -14.28 -8.61
CA ARG A 675 18.54 -15.57 -9.27
C ARG A 675 18.57 -16.73 -8.27
N GLY A 676 19.39 -16.65 -7.24
CA GLY A 676 19.75 -17.78 -6.38
C GLY A 676 20.78 -18.69 -7.05
N GLY A 677 21.55 -19.39 -6.24
CA GLY A 677 22.74 -20.15 -6.61
C GLY A 677 24.03 -19.39 -6.33
N LEU A 678 25.16 -20.11 -6.35
CA LEU A 678 26.48 -19.50 -6.23
C LEU A 678 26.74 -18.54 -7.39
N ALA A 679 27.33 -17.39 -7.09
CA ALA A 679 27.75 -16.42 -8.10
C ALA A 679 29.06 -16.91 -8.75
N ALA A 680 28.91 -17.74 -9.79
CA ALA A 680 30.03 -18.42 -10.44
C ALA A 680 31.09 -17.46 -11.00
N GLU A 681 30.72 -16.22 -11.32
CA GLU A 681 31.65 -15.21 -11.84
C GLU A 681 32.76 -14.84 -10.85
N PHE A 682 32.56 -15.05 -9.55
CA PHE A 682 33.51 -14.72 -8.51
C PHE A 682 34.51 -15.85 -8.17
N GLY A 683 34.33 -17.05 -8.75
CA GLY A 683 35.25 -18.18 -8.55
C GLY A 683 35.29 -18.73 -7.11
N ASN A 684 36.38 -19.43 -6.77
CA ASN A 684 36.55 -20.08 -5.46
C ASN A 684 36.99 -19.08 -4.36
N ALA A 685 36.46 -19.28 -3.15
CA ALA A 685 36.50 -18.32 -2.02
C ALA A 685 37.88 -18.08 -1.37
N ASP A 686 38.98 -18.68 -1.84
CA ASP A 686 40.28 -18.63 -1.13
C ASP A 686 40.95 -17.25 -1.13
N LYS A 687 40.44 -16.30 -1.94
CA LYS A 687 40.88 -14.90 -2.00
C LYS A 687 39.67 -13.96 -1.92
N ASN A 688 39.91 -12.65 -1.83
CA ASN A 688 38.82 -11.69 -2.01
C ASN A 688 38.15 -11.93 -3.38
N PRO A 689 36.83 -12.15 -3.42
CA PRO A 689 36.10 -12.36 -4.66
C PRO A 689 36.28 -11.19 -5.63
N VAL A 690 36.70 -11.48 -6.86
CA VAL A 690 36.80 -10.50 -7.96
C VAL A 690 36.13 -11.07 -9.21
N ALA A 691 35.31 -10.27 -9.88
CA ALA A 691 34.65 -10.64 -11.12
C ALA A 691 34.60 -9.46 -12.11
N GLU A 692 34.83 -9.76 -13.39
CA GLU A 692 34.52 -8.84 -14.48
C GLU A 692 33.08 -9.09 -14.93
N LEU A 693 32.21 -8.08 -14.79
CA LEU A 693 30.78 -8.20 -15.02
C LEU A 693 30.33 -7.22 -16.10
N ARG A 694 29.38 -7.65 -16.93
CA ARG A 694 28.67 -6.76 -17.86
C ARG A 694 27.33 -6.33 -17.28
N PHE A 695 27.04 -5.06 -17.45
CA PHE A 695 25.79 -4.44 -17.05
C PHE A 695 25.10 -3.84 -18.28
N GLY A 696 23.81 -4.12 -18.46
CA GLY A 696 22.98 -3.30 -19.33
C GLY A 696 22.62 -1.96 -18.69
N PRO A 697 22.07 -1.00 -19.47
CA PRO A 697 21.74 0.33 -18.97
C PRO A 697 20.73 0.27 -17.82
N GLY A 698 21.04 0.84 -16.66
CA GLY A 698 20.15 0.81 -15.49
C GLY A 698 20.04 -0.55 -14.79
N GLN A 699 20.81 -1.56 -15.20
CA GLN A 699 20.72 -2.90 -14.60
C GLN A 699 21.27 -2.89 -13.16
N MET A 700 20.57 -3.59 -12.27
CA MET A 700 21.06 -3.94 -10.93
C MET A 700 21.57 -5.38 -10.89
N ARG A 701 22.71 -5.59 -10.23
CA ARG A 701 23.18 -6.89 -9.77
C ARG A 701 23.23 -6.89 -8.25
N VAL A 702 22.84 -8.00 -7.63
CA VAL A 702 22.83 -8.15 -6.17
C VAL A 702 23.49 -9.46 -5.79
N PHE A 703 24.46 -9.37 -4.89
CA PHE A 703 25.17 -10.53 -4.37
C PHE A 703 24.96 -10.63 -2.87
N ALA A 704 24.60 -11.82 -2.39
CA ALA A 704 24.55 -12.13 -0.97
C ALA A 704 25.83 -12.86 -0.55
N ARG A 705 26.52 -12.35 0.46
CA ARG A 705 27.67 -12.99 1.09
C ARG A 705 27.28 -13.46 2.48
N THR A 706 27.47 -14.74 2.75
CA THR A 706 27.13 -15.33 4.06
C THR A 706 28.39 -15.61 4.89
N ALA A 707 28.26 -15.73 6.21
CA ALA A 707 29.38 -16.10 7.09
C ALA A 707 29.82 -17.56 6.87
N ALA A 708 28.89 -18.44 6.50
CA ALA A 708 29.14 -19.84 6.16
C ALA A 708 28.20 -20.32 5.04
N PRO A 709 28.55 -21.39 4.30
CA PRO A 709 27.68 -21.95 3.26
C PRO A 709 26.29 -22.30 3.78
N VAL A 710 25.27 -21.82 3.07
CA VAL A 710 23.87 -22.20 3.30
C VAL A 710 23.72 -23.68 3.00
N ALA A 711 23.25 -24.46 3.97
CA ALA A 711 23.07 -25.90 3.81
C ALA A 711 21.62 -26.30 3.64
N ALA A 712 20.72 -25.70 4.43
CA ALA A 712 19.29 -26.01 4.38
C ALA A 712 18.45 -24.92 5.02
N VAL A 713 17.15 -24.97 4.76
CA VAL A 713 16.12 -24.37 5.60
C VAL A 713 15.39 -25.48 6.38
N ARG A 714 15.36 -25.37 7.71
CA ARG A 714 14.65 -26.31 8.59
C ARG A 714 13.28 -25.77 8.94
N VAL A 715 12.24 -26.54 8.64
CA VAL A 715 10.85 -26.23 9.01
C VAL A 715 10.50 -26.99 10.27
N THR A 716 10.09 -26.29 11.33
CA THR A 716 9.67 -26.95 12.57
C THR A 716 8.35 -27.69 12.37
N ARG A 717 8.06 -28.65 13.25
CA ARG A 717 6.78 -29.36 13.25
C ARG A 717 5.61 -28.35 13.28
N PRO A 718 4.67 -28.38 12.32
CA PRO A 718 3.55 -27.47 12.32
C PRO A 718 2.57 -27.78 13.45
N ALA A 719 2.06 -26.73 14.11
CA ALA A 719 1.02 -26.79 15.11
C ALA A 719 -0.29 -26.26 14.50
N LEU A 720 -1.36 -27.04 14.62
CA LEU A 720 -2.69 -26.64 14.20
C LEU A 720 -3.42 -26.03 15.40
N VAL A 721 -3.82 -24.76 15.27
CA VAL A 721 -4.62 -24.06 16.29
C VAL A 721 -6.07 -24.02 15.83
N ARG A 722 -6.98 -24.30 16.76
CA ARG A 722 -8.44 -24.26 16.59
C ARG A 722 -9.07 -23.59 17.78
N ASP A 723 -9.45 -22.34 17.60
CA ASP A 723 -10.10 -21.54 18.63
C ASP A 723 -11.17 -20.66 17.98
N SER A 724 -12.41 -21.16 17.97
CA SER A 724 -13.57 -20.43 17.45
C SER A 724 -13.96 -19.20 18.27
N THR A 725 -13.29 -18.95 19.40
CA THR A 725 -13.51 -17.77 20.25
C THR A 725 -12.41 -16.72 20.10
N ALA A 726 -11.32 -17.02 19.39
CA ALA A 726 -10.24 -16.07 19.16
C ALA A 726 -10.70 -14.90 18.29
N ALA A 727 -10.22 -13.69 18.61
CA ALA A 727 -10.49 -12.50 17.81
C ALA A 727 -9.81 -12.53 16.42
N GLY A 728 -8.73 -13.29 16.26
CA GLY A 728 -7.97 -13.45 15.01
C GLY A 728 -8.46 -14.61 14.13
N ASP A 729 -7.54 -15.30 13.43
CA ASP A 729 -7.88 -16.49 12.64
C ASP A 729 -8.25 -17.69 13.53
N PRO A 730 -9.50 -18.19 13.45
CA PRO A 730 -9.95 -19.26 14.33
C PRO A 730 -9.26 -20.60 14.08
N ILE A 731 -8.98 -20.90 12.81
CA ILE A 731 -8.27 -22.11 12.39
C ILE A 731 -7.02 -21.65 11.64
N ARG A 732 -5.85 -22.14 12.06
CA ARG A 732 -4.58 -21.77 11.42
C ARG A 732 -3.49 -22.79 11.71
N VAL A 733 -2.50 -22.83 10.84
CA VAL A 733 -1.25 -23.56 11.06
C VAL A 733 -0.13 -22.60 11.42
N GLU A 734 0.65 -22.95 12.44
CA GLU A 734 1.79 -22.21 12.94
C GLU A 734 3.06 -23.07 12.88
N CYS A 735 4.16 -22.53 12.35
CA CYS A 735 5.48 -23.15 12.38
C CYS A 735 6.59 -22.09 12.23
N ASN A 736 7.85 -22.50 12.32
CA ASN A 736 8.99 -21.65 12.05
C ASN A 736 9.85 -22.25 10.93
N ALA A 737 10.42 -21.39 10.09
CA ALA A 737 11.50 -21.75 9.18
C ALA A 737 12.82 -21.15 9.68
N MET A 738 13.88 -21.96 9.73
CA MET A 738 15.20 -21.57 10.22
C MET A 738 16.26 -21.80 9.15
N LEU A 739 17.04 -20.78 8.81
CA LEU A 739 18.16 -20.93 7.88
C LEU A 739 19.39 -21.47 8.62
N VAL A 740 19.96 -22.58 8.15
CA VAL A 740 21.13 -23.20 8.79
C VAL A 740 22.31 -23.35 7.84
N ASP A 741 23.50 -23.23 8.41
CA ASP A 741 24.76 -23.47 7.72
C ASP A 741 25.11 -24.97 7.65
N SER A 742 26.23 -25.27 6.98
CA SER A 742 26.77 -26.63 6.85
C SER A 742 27.19 -27.30 8.16
N ALA A 743 27.43 -26.54 9.23
CA ALA A 743 27.71 -27.06 10.58
C ALA A 743 26.42 -27.27 11.40
N GLY A 744 25.26 -26.86 10.88
CA GLY A 744 23.97 -26.92 11.55
C GLY A 744 23.67 -25.72 12.46
N GLY A 745 24.53 -24.70 12.47
CA GLY A 745 24.31 -23.42 13.14
C GLY A 745 23.29 -22.56 12.39
N VAL A 746 22.61 -21.66 13.10
CA VAL A 746 21.66 -20.73 12.48
C VAL A 746 22.42 -19.57 11.86
N LEU A 747 22.15 -19.25 10.60
CA LEU A 747 22.62 -18.00 9.99
C LEU A 747 21.67 -16.87 10.40
N GLY A 748 22.13 -15.97 11.26
CA GLY A 748 21.34 -14.94 11.94
C GLY A 748 20.84 -13.80 11.06
N GLY A 749 21.20 -13.74 9.78
CA GLY A 749 20.78 -12.67 8.89
C GLY A 749 19.35 -12.79 8.35
N SER A 750 18.94 -11.77 7.59
CA SER A 750 17.70 -11.79 6.80
C SER A 750 17.93 -12.46 5.46
N ALA A 751 17.28 -13.58 5.20
CA ALA A 751 17.33 -14.33 3.95
C ALA A 751 15.95 -14.40 3.30
N PRO A 752 15.83 -14.18 1.98
CA PRO A 752 14.57 -14.27 1.27
C PRO A 752 14.10 -15.72 1.17
N LEU A 753 12.82 -15.95 1.43
CA LEU A 753 12.16 -17.27 1.44
C LEU A 753 10.94 -17.26 0.52
N ARG A 754 10.67 -18.40 -0.13
CA ARG A 754 9.36 -18.73 -0.71
C ARG A 754 8.68 -19.78 0.16
N VAL A 755 7.48 -19.48 0.66
CA VAL A 755 6.66 -20.35 1.51
C VAL A 755 5.44 -20.78 0.72
N ARG A 756 5.27 -22.09 0.50
CA ARG A 756 4.09 -22.70 -0.11
C ARG A 756 3.36 -23.57 0.90
N LEU A 757 2.04 -23.46 0.95
CA LEU A 757 1.18 -24.41 1.64
C LEU A 757 0.41 -25.19 0.57
N LEU A 758 0.56 -26.51 0.56
CA LEU A 758 -0.17 -27.40 -0.32
C LEU A 758 -1.23 -28.16 0.47
N ASP A 759 -2.42 -28.26 -0.11
CA ASP A 759 -3.50 -29.07 0.44
C ASP A 759 -3.30 -30.58 0.14
N PRO A 760 -4.13 -31.48 0.69
CA PRO A 760 -4.00 -32.92 0.50
C PRO A 760 -4.16 -33.35 -0.96
N GLN A 761 -4.74 -32.51 -1.80
CA GLN A 761 -4.84 -32.74 -3.24
C GLN A 761 -3.56 -32.32 -3.97
N GLY A 762 -2.69 -31.53 -3.33
CA GLY A 762 -1.49 -30.96 -3.93
C GLY A 762 -1.71 -29.59 -4.56
N ASP A 763 -2.89 -28.98 -4.37
CA ASP A 763 -3.16 -27.63 -4.83
C ASP A 763 -2.52 -26.60 -3.89
N VAL A 764 -2.06 -25.50 -4.47
CA VAL A 764 -1.39 -24.44 -3.72
C VAL A 764 -2.41 -23.57 -3.03
N ARG A 765 -2.44 -23.63 -1.70
CA ARG A 765 -3.28 -22.78 -0.86
C ARG A 765 -2.69 -21.39 -0.64
N TYR A 766 -1.37 -21.31 -0.47
CA TYR A 766 -0.60 -20.07 -0.32
C TYR A 766 0.72 -20.19 -1.07
N ASP A 767 1.16 -19.10 -1.71
CA ASP A 767 2.50 -18.95 -2.31
C ASP A 767 3.02 -17.56 -1.99
N LEU A 768 3.93 -17.49 -1.03
CA LEU A 768 4.29 -16.26 -0.33
C LEU A 768 5.81 -16.04 -0.33
N TYR A 769 6.24 -14.81 -0.60
CA TYR A 769 7.59 -14.32 -0.32
C TYR A 769 7.65 -13.75 1.09
N ARG A 770 8.59 -14.26 1.89
CA ARG A 770 8.88 -13.81 3.25
C ARG A 770 10.39 -13.70 3.42
N ALA A 771 10.85 -13.29 4.60
CA ALA A 771 12.27 -13.33 4.94
C ALA A 771 12.45 -13.82 6.38
N THR A 772 13.61 -14.41 6.68
CA THR A 772 14.04 -14.59 8.07
C THR A 772 14.31 -13.22 8.71
N GLY A 773 14.17 -13.14 10.02
CA GLY A 773 14.76 -12.10 10.86
C GLY A 773 15.48 -12.77 12.01
N LYS A 774 16.74 -12.42 12.27
CA LYS A 774 17.58 -13.14 13.23
C LYS A 774 17.66 -14.65 12.93
N GLY A 775 17.69 -15.01 11.64
CA GLY A 775 17.75 -16.40 11.14
C GLY A 775 16.45 -17.22 11.20
N VAL A 776 15.35 -16.66 11.70
CA VAL A 776 14.05 -17.36 11.84
C VAL A 776 12.93 -16.60 11.13
N CYS A 777 12.04 -17.32 10.45
CA CYS A 777 10.80 -16.80 9.89
C CYS A 777 9.61 -17.49 10.56
N PRO A 778 8.82 -16.78 11.39
CA PRO A 778 7.56 -17.30 11.90
C PRO A 778 6.53 -17.36 10.79
N ILE A 779 5.89 -18.52 10.64
CA ILE A 779 4.86 -18.80 9.63
C ILE A 779 3.54 -19.03 10.35
N ARG A 780 2.54 -18.21 10.02
CA ARG A 780 1.16 -18.34 10.49
C ARG A 780 0.23 -18.22 9.29
N LEU A 781 -0.48 -19.31 8.96
CA LEU A 781 -1.32 -19.40 7.78
C LEU A 781 -2.75 -19.79 8.17
N PRO A 782 -3.76 -18.95 7.88
CA PRO A 782 -5.17 -19.25 8.14
C PRO A 782 -5.66 -20.47 7.35
N LEU A 783 -6.58 -21.22 7.95
CA LEU A 783 -7.34 -22.31 7.32
C LEU A 783 -8.83 -22.08 7.57
N ALA A 784 -9.67 -22.77 6.82
CA ALA A 784 -11.12 -22.65 6.85
C ALA A 784 -11.80 -23.90 7.40
N ALA A 785 -13.05 -23.77 7.86
CA ALA A 785 -13.84 -24.90 8.32
C ALA A 785 -14.13 -25.90 7.19
N ASN A 786 -14.27 -25.43 5.94
CA ASN A 786 -14.54 -26.26 4.77
C ASN A 786 -13.29 -26.64 3.94
N ASP A 787 -12.09 -26.37 4.45
CA ASP A 787 -10.85 -26.85 3.82
C ASP A 787 -10.81 -28.40 3.78
N PRO A 788 -10.14 -29.01 2.79
CA PRO A 788 -10.09 -30.46 2.64
C PRO A 788 -9.44 -31.18 3.83
N ALA A 789 -10.04 -32.32 4.21
CA ALA A 789 -9.45 -33.23 5.18
C ALA A 789 -8.23 -33.95 4.58
N GLY A 790 -7.19 -34.19 5.37
CA GLY A 790 -6.04 -35.00 4.98
C GLY A 790 -4.70 -34.43 5.44
N THR A 791 -3.64 -34.85 4.75
CA THR A 791 -2.27 -34.42 5.04
C THR A 791 -1.92 -33.20 4.21
N TRP A 792 -1.67 -32.09 4.87
CA TRP A 792 -1.19 -30.84 4.28
C TRP A 792 0.33 -30.79 4.34
N ARG A 793 0.95 -30.03 3.42
CA ARG A 793 2.41 -29.85 3.37
C ARG A 793 2.78 -28.39 3.28
N ILE A 794 3.64 -27.94 4.19
CA ILE A 794 4.33 -26.66 4.11
C ILE A 794 5.69 -26.91 3.46
N GLU A 795 5.98 -26.18 2.39
CA GLU A 795 7.28 -26.15 1.73
C GLU A 795 7.88 -24.76 1.88
N VAL A 796 9.14 -24.71 2.30
CA VAL A 796 9.90 -23.48 2.38
C VAL A 796 11.16 -23.64 1.56
N THR A 797 11.41 -22.71 0.65
CA THR A 797 12.65 -22.64 -0.14
C THR A 797 13.37 -21.36 0.23
N GLU A 798 14.62 -21.45 0.67
CA GLU A 798 15.47 -20.26 0.77
C GLU A 798 16.00 -19.89 -0.61
N LEU A 799 16.02 -18.60 -0.93
CA LEU A 799 16.21 -18.13 -2.30
C LEU A 799 17.66 -17.72 -2.62
N LEU A 800 18.61 -18.04 -1.73
CA LEU A 800 20.04 -17.79 -1.92
C LEU A 800 20.74 -19.00 -2.51
N ALA A 801 20.64 -20.18 -1.90
CA ALA A 801 21.19 -21.43 -2.42
C ALA A 801 20.12 -22.34 -3.07
N ASN A 802 18.84 -21.96 -3.01
CA ASN A 802 17.69 -22.73 -3.54
C ASN A 802 17.51 -24.11 -2.89
N THR A 803 17.91 -24.24 -1.63
CA THR A 803 17.62 -25.39 -0.78
C THR A 803 16.21 -25.28 -0.21
N SER A 804 15.57 -26.42 0.01
CA SER A 804 14.18 -26.48 0.48
C SER A 804 14.06 -27.38 1.71
N GLY A 805 13.13 -27.02 2.58
CA GLY A 805 12.66 -27.84 3.70
C GLY A 805 11.14 -27.95 3.64
N SER A 806 10.61 -29.01 4.22
CA SER A 806 9.16 -29.20 4.27
C SER A 806 8.74 -29.87 5.56
N ALA A 807 7.50 -29.61 5.98
CA ALA A 807 6.87 -30.34 7.06
C ALA A 807 5.39 -30.55 6.76
N SER A 808 4.83 -31.63 7.29
CA SER A 808 3.42 -31.98 7.08
C SER A 808 2.65 -31.98 8.39
N PHE A 809 1.35 -31.75 8.27
CA PHE A 809 0.40 -31.84 9.36
C PHE A 809 -0.93 -32.40 8.86
N ALA A 810 -1.70 -33.03 9.74
CA ALA A 810 -3.03 -33.51 9.42
C ALA A 810 -4.06 -32.43 9.78
N TYR A 811 -5.05 -32.24 8.90
CA TYR A 811 -6.22 -31.42 9.17
C TYR A 811 -7.49 -32.26 8.96
N THR A 812 -8.39 -32.20 9.93
CA THR A 812 -9.73 -32.80 9.84
C THR A 812 -10.77 -31.74 10.22
N PRO A 813 -11.53 -31.21 9.24
CA PRO A 813 -12.68 -30.34 9.46
C PRO A 813 -13.61 -30.87 10.54
N ALA A 814 -14.14 -29.98 11.38
CA ALA A 814 -15.24 -30.36 12.27
C ALA A 814 -16.51 -30.56 11.42
N PRO A 815 -17.28 -31.64 11.61
CA PRO A 815 -18.51 -31.88 10.84
C PRO A 815 -19.60 -30.84 11.14
N GLN A 816 -19.46 -30.10 12.24
CA GLN A 816 -20.36 -29.04 12.67
C GLN A 816 -19.53 -27.82 13.09
N CYS A 817 -19.87 -26.64 12.58
CA CYS A 817 -19.21 -25.39 12.94
C CYS A 817 -20.23 -24.24 12.98
N GLY A 818 -20.92 -24.10 14.12
CA GLY A 818 -21.90 -23.03 14.32
C GLY A 818 -21.29 -21.62 14.35
N ALA A 819 -19.98 -21.51 14.62
CA ALA A 819 -19.27 -20.23 14.64
C ALA A 819 -19.18 -19.56 13.25
N VAL A 820 -19.44 -20.29 12.16
CA VAL A 820 -19.45 -19.73 10.81
C VAL A 820 -20.51 -18.65 10.64
N ALA A 821 -21.61 -18.71 11.38
CA ALA A 821 -22.67 -17.72 11.24
C ALA A 821 -23.53 -17.52 12.49
N GLY A 822 -24.19 -16.38 12.61
CA GLY A 822 -25.22 -16.16 13.62
C GLY A 822 -26.18 -15.03 13.27
N THR A 823 -27.38 -15.05 13.86
CA THR A 823 -28.37 -13.97 13.76
C THR A 823 -28.03 -12.81 14.71
N LEU A 824 -28.15 -11.57 14.25
CA LEU A 824 -27.99 -10.39 15.11
C LEU A 824 -29.11 -10.32 16.14
N ALA A 825 -28.73 -10.24 17.43
CA ALA A 825 -29.67 -10.21 18.56
C ALA A 825 -30.29 -8.83 18.83
N ARG A 826 -29.61 -7.76 18.43
CA ARG A 826 -30.00 -6.36 18.70
C ARG A 826 -30.08 -5.56 17.40
N ALA A 827 -30.22 -4.24 17.50
CA ALA A 827 -30.14 -3.32 16.37
C ALA A 827 -28.84 -3.51 15.55
N VAL A 828 -28.95 -3.30 14.24
CA VAL A 828 -27.81 -3.38 13.31
C VAL A 828 -26.78 -2.31 13.66
N CYS A 829 -25.52 -2.71 13.79
CA CYS A 829 -24.39 -1.83 14.12
C CYS A 829 -23.14 -2.34 13.38
N PHE A 830 -22.32 -1.44 12.84
CA PHE A 830 -21.12 -1.82 12.07
C PHE A 830 -19.85 -1.71 12.90
N GLY A 831 -18.96 -2.71 12.80
CA GLY A 831 -17.66 -2.72 13.47
C GLY A 831 -17.75 -2.35 14.95
N ASP A 832 -16.87 -1.46 15.41
CA ASP A 832 -16.82 -0.99 16.80
C ASP A 832 -17.59 0.33 17.01
N ASP A 833 -18.65 0.59 16.23
CA ASP A 833 -19.49 1.79 16.45
C ASP A 833 -20.13 1.77 17.86
N ARG A 834 -20.40 0.59 18.42
CA ARG A 834 -20.90 0.45 19.81
C ARG A 834 -19.90 0.99 20.84
N ASP A 835 -18.63 0.69 20.70
CA ASP A 835 -17.56 1.19 21.57
C ASP A 835 -17.42 2.71 21.47
N ARG A 836 -17.57 3.23 20.24
CA ARG A 836 -17.51 4.67 19.95
C ARG A 836 -18.71 5.42 20.54
N ILE A 837 -19.89 4.79 20.55
CA ILE A 837 -21.09 5.25 21.25
C ILE A 837 -20.87 5.27 22.77
N TYR A 838 -20.32 4.20 23.36
CA TYR A 838 -19.98 4.18 24.79
C TYR A 838 -19.06 5.35 25.16
N ARG A 839 -17.98 5.54 24.40
CA ARG A 839 -17.03 6.66 24.58
C ARG A 839 -17.71 8.02 24.39
N PHE A 840 -18.59 8.17 23.40
CA PHE A 840 -19.35 9.40 23.17
C PHE A 840 -20.15 9.82 24.41
N ILE A 841 -20.90 8.89 25.02
CA ILE A 841 -21.72 9.16 26.21
C ILE A 841 -20.85 9.51 27.43
N ARG A 842 -19.65 8.93 27.54
CA ARG A 842 -18.71 9.27 28.62
C ARG A 842 -18.01 10.61 28.42
N ARG A 843 -17.92 11.10 27.19
CA ARG A 843 -17.22 12.35 26.84
C ARG A 843 -18.11 13.57 26.94
N HIS A 844 -19.41 13.44 26.67
CA HIS A 844 -20.31 14.58 26.46
C HIS A 844 -21.42 14.63 27.51
N ASP A 845 -21.45 15.70 28.30
CA ASP A 845 -22.45 15.93 29.36
C ASP A 845 -23.67 16.73 28.88
N ARG A 846 -23.64 17.23 27.64
CA ARG A 846 -24.72 17.96 26.97
C ARG A 846 -24.86 17.47 25.54
N VAL A 847 -26.03 16.97 25.17
CA VAL A 847 -26.30 16.36 23.85
C VAL A 847 -27.62 16.88 23.29
N THR A 848 -27.64 17.21 22.00
CA THR A 848 -28.87 17.62 21.31
C THR A 848 -29.54 16.40 20.65
N LEU A 849 -30.82 16.16 20.93
CA LEU A 849 -31.63 15.14 20.27
C LEU A 849 -32.36 15.78 19.10
N VAL A 850 -32.04 15.37 17.88
CA VAL A 850 -32.61 15.92 16.65
C VAL A 850 -33.63 14.92 16.09
N THR A 851 -34.92 15.24 16.24
CA THR A 851 -36.01 14.32 15.90
C THR A 851 -36.49 14.51 14.46
N GLY A 852 -36.85 13.40 13.80
CA GLY A 852 -37.66 13.40 12.60
C GLY A 852 -39.11 13.79 12.87
N THR A 853 -39.96 13.70 11.84
CA THR A 853 -41.36 14.11 11.91
C THR A 853 -42.31 13.02 12.42
N SER A 854 -41.85 11.78 12.59
CA SER A 854 -42.66 10.66 13.06
C SER A 854 -42.94 10.74 14.57
N GLU A 855 -44.14 10.36 15.01
CA GLU A 855 -44.53 10.43 16.45
C GLU A 855 -43.62 9.57 17.36
N PHE A 856 -43.19 8.42 16.85
CA PHE A 856 -42.30 7.52 17.60
C PHE A 856 -40.88 8.08 17.77
N ASP A 857 -40.43 9.02 16.94
CA ASP A 857 -39.13 9.69 17.08
C ASP A 857 -39.13 10.61 18.30
N ALA A 858 -40.21 11.39 18.46
CA ALA A 858 -40.40 12.25 19.63
C ALA A 858 -40.52 11.43 20.92
N ALA A 859 -41.21 10.30 20.87
CA ALA A 859 -41.31 9.37 22.00
C ALA A 859 -39.94 8.79 22.38
N ALA A 860 -39.14 8.37 21.39
CA ALA A 860 -37.80 7.86 21.60
C ALA A 860 -36.85 8.92 22.18
N ALA A 861 -36.92 10.17 21.69
CA ALA A 861 -36.14 11.28 22.24
C ALA A 861 -36.42 11.52 23.74
N LYS A 862 -37.71 11.51 24.12
CA LYS A 862 -38.11 11.65 25.53
C LYS A 862 -37.60 10.49 26.38
N HIS A 863 -37.69 9.26 25.87
CA HIS A 863 -37.19 8.08 26.56
C HIS A 863 -35.67 8.13 26.74
N LEU A 864 -34.92 8.47 25.69
CA LEU A 864 -33.46 8.58 25.73
C LEU A 864 -32.98 9.68 26.67
N ALA A 865 -33.64 10.84 26.68
CA ALA A 865 -33.32 11.92 27.62
C ALA A 865 -33.42 11.44 29.08
N ALA A 866 -34.44 10.64 29.41
CA ALA A 866 -34.59 10.05 30.74
C ALA A 866 -33.56 8.94 31.01
N ALA A 867 -33.27 8.09 30.01
CA ALA A 867 -32.33 6.98 30.14
C ALA A 867 -30.86 7.43 30.26
N LEU A 868 -30.52 8.57 29.66
CA LEU A 868 -29.18 9.14 29.68
C LEU A 868 -28.91 10.04 30.89
N ALA A 869 -29.95 10.57 31.55
CA ALA A 869 -29.81 11.43 32.72
C ALA A 869 -29.02 10.79 33.90
N PRO A 870 -29.20 9.51 34.26
CA PRO A 870 -28.40 8.85 35.30
C PRO A 870 -26.90 8.79 34.99
N TRP A 871 -26.52 8.90 33.70
CA TRP A 871 -25.12 8.96 33.26
C TRP A 871 -24.56 10.39 33.25
N GLY A 872 -25.31 11.37 33.77
CA GLY A 872 -24.91 12.77 33.81
C GLY A 872 -25.08 13.53 32.50
N VAL A 873 -25.77 12.95 31.51
CA VAL A 873 -25.96 13.56 30.19
C VAL A 873 -27.26 14.35 30.15
N ARG A 874 -27.15 15.66 29.90
CA ARG A 874 -28.28 16.57 29.74
C ARG A 874 -28.68 16.65 28.28
N CYS A 875 -29.92 16.30 27.99
CA CYS A 875 -30.44 16.26 26.62
C CYS A 875 -31.38 17.44 26.32
N THR A 876 -31.22 18.07 25.16
CA THR A 876 -32.15 19.07 24.62
C THR A 876 -32.72 18.55 23.30
N ALA A 877 -34.05 18.47 23.17
CA ALA A 877 -34.69 18.02 21.93
C ALA A 877 -35.03 19.20 21.00
N VAL A 878 -34.80 19.04 19.70
CA VAL A 878 -35.14 20.00 18.63
C VAL A 878 -35.66 19.25 17.39
N SER A 879 -36.44 19.92 16.55
CA SER A 879 -36.83 19.37 15.25
C SER A 879 -35.66 19.41 14.28
N ALA A 880 -35.53 18.40 13.42
CA ALA A 880 -34.52 18.38 12.35
C ALA A 880 -34.64 19.60 11.41
N ASP A 881 -35.85 20.09 11.14
CA ASP A 881 -36.06 21.25 10.26
C ASP A 881 -35.48 22.55 10.82
N ASP A 882 -35.46 22.72 12.16
CA ASP A 882 -34.95 23.94 12.81
C ASP A 882 -33.43 24.11 12.64
N VAL A 883 -32.73 22.98 12.49
CA VAL A 883 -31.26 22.90 12.43
C VAL A 883 -30.76 22.51 11.04
N ASN A 884 -31.64 22.17 10.09
CA ASN A 884 -31.34 21.85 8.70
C ASN A 884 -31.05 23.11 7.86
N ARG A 885 -30.05 23.88 8.29
CA ARG A 885 -29.54 25.08 7.63
C ARG A 885 -28.04 25.20 7.93
N PRO A 886 -27.27 25.90 7.09
CA PRO A 886 -25.85 26.07 7.32
C PRO A 886 -25.57 26.84 8.62
N ARG A 887 -24.46 26.48 9.28
CA ARG A 887 -23.85 27.32 10.32
C ARG A 887 -23.42 28.66 9.72
N SER A 888 -23.69 29.75 10.42
CA SER A 888 -23.19 31.08 10.04
C SER A 888 -21.69 31.20 10.34
N LEU A 889 -20.89 31.64 9.37
CA LEU A 889 -19.45 31.88 9.54
C LEU A 889 -19.16 33.37 9.75
N THR A 890 -18.23 33.67 10.65
CA THR A 890 -17.68 35.01 10.83
C THR A 890 -16.73 35.40 9.68
N GLU A 891 -16.35 36.67 9.58
CA GLU A 891 -15.43 37.14 8.54
C GLU A 891 -14.05 36.46 8.65
N GLU A 892 -13.54 36.29 9.87
CA GLU A 892 -12.27 35.63 10.11
C GLU A 892 -12.33 34.13 9.80
N GLU A 893 -13.43 33.45 10.15
CA GLU A 893 -13.62 32.05 9.76
C GLU A 893 -13.68 31.91 8.23
N ALA A 894 -14.49 32.71 7.54
CA ALA A 894 -14.70 32.58 6.10
C ALA A 894 -13.40 32.70 5.27
N LYS A 895 -12.38 33.41 5.77
CA LYS A 895 -11.07 33.57 5.11
C LYS A 895 -10.28 32.26 5.00
N THR A 896 -10.33 31.40 6.03
CA THR A 896 -9.51 30.17 6.10
C THR A 896 -10.31 28.89 6.36
N TRP A 897 -11.64 28.98 6.39
CA TRP A 897 -12.51 27.82 6.61
C TRP A 897 -12.46 26.80 5.48
N VAL A 898 -12.16 25.55 5.83
CA VAL A 898 -12.15 24.41 4.92
C VAL A 898 -13.22 23.42 5.35
N GLY A 899 -14.26 23.23 4.52
CA GLY A 899 -15.31 22.22 4.74
C GLY A 899 -15.05 20.91 3.99
N LEU A 900 -16.01 19.98 4.06
CA LEU A 900 -16.00 18.76 3.24
C LEU A 900 -16.11 19.11 1.74
N GLU A 901 -16.90 20.12 1.41
CA GLU A 901 -17.00 20.65 0.04
C GLU A 901 -15.81 21.56 -0.32
N PHE A 902 -15.33 21.43 -1.56
CA PHE A 902 -14.23 22.25 -2.12
C PHE A 902 -14.64 23.72 -2.35
N GLY A 903 -13.67 24.59 -2.64
CA GLY A 903 -13.87 26.04 -2.88
C GLY A 903 -13.63 26.91 -1.65
N ARG A 904 -13.92 28.22 -1.74
CA ARG A 904 -13.84 29.16 -0.60
C ARG A 904 -15.15 29.18 0.17
N ALA A 905 -15.09 29.43 1.47
CA ALA A 905 -16.28 29.65 2.29
C ALA A 905 -16.75 31.11 2.15
N GLU A 906 -18.05 31.32 2.30
CA GLU A 906 -18.66 32.65 2.29
C GLU A 906 -18.91 33.15 3.71
N LEU A 907 -18.95 34.47 3.89
CA LEU A 907 -19.37 35.11 5.14
C LEU A 907 -20.87 34.84 5.39
N GLY A 908 -21.24 34.58 6.64
CA GLY A 908 -22.62 34.40 7.06
C GLY A 908 -23.19 33.01 6.76
N ASP A 909 -24.48 32.94 6.48
CA ASP A 909 -25.30 31.71 6.36
C ASP A 909 -25.59 31.31 4.90
N LYS A 910 -24.81 31.82 3.94
CA LYS A 910 -24.98 31.52 2.51
C LYS A 910 -24.37 30.19 2.07
N ASN A 911 -23.58 29.58 2.94
CA ASN A 911 -22.89 28.31 2.67
C ASN A 911 -23.86 27.13 2.61
N ARG A 912 -23.42 25.98 2.11
CA ARG A 912 -24.13 24.70 2.29
C ARG A 912 -23.69 24.02 3.58
N PRO A 913 -24.50 23.14 4.19
CA PRO A 913 -24.07 22.34 5.34
C PRO A 913 -22.79 21.52 5.10
N GLY A 914 -22.59 20.96 3.89
CA GLY A 914 -21.33 20.28 3.54
C GLY A 914 -20.09 21.20 3.54
N LYS A 915 -20.30 22.51 3.53
CA LYS A 915 -19.25 23.54 3.62
C LYS A 915 -19.05 24.04 5.04
N ALA A 916 -20.11 24.52 5.70
CA ALA A 916 -20.02 25.20 7.01
C ALA A 916 -20.39 24.33 8.22
N GLY A 917 -20.98 23.15 8.00
CA GLY A 917 -21.71 22.38 9.01
C GLY A 917 -23.17 22.83 9.13
N PHE A 918 -23.98 22.04 9.85
CA PHE A 918 -25.35 22.41 10.18
C PHE A 918 -25.38 23.47 11.29
N ALA A 919 -26.50 24.19 11.42
CA ALA A 919 -26.75 25.16 12.48
C ALA A 919 -27.07 24.46 13.81
N LEU A 920 -26.10 23.67 14.26
CA LEU A 920 -26.15 22.81 15.43
C LEU A 920 -24.85 22.99 16.22
N GLU A 921 -24.98 23.17 17.53
CA GLU A 921 -23.84 23.31 18.43
C GLU A 921 -23.64 22.03 19.24
N GLY A 922 -22.38 21.56 19.28
CA GLY A 922 -21.99 20.43 20.09
C GLY A 922 -22.43 19.06 19.55
N PRO A 923 -22.35 18.01 20.38
CA PRO A 923 -22.64 16.64 19.98
C PRO A 923 -24.16 16.38 19.88
N ALA A 924 -24.56 15.47 18.99
CA ALA A 924 -25.98 15.22 18.73
C ALA A 924 -26.36 13.74 18.55
N ILE A 925 -27.63 13.43 18.79
CA ILE A 925 -28.24 12.14 18.43
C ILE A 925 -29.36 12.42 17.43
N LEU A 926 -29.20 11.93 16.20
CA LEU A 926 -30.17 12.03 15.13
C LEU A 926 -31.14 10.84 15.23
N ILE A 927 -32.44 11.10 15.27
CA ILE A 927 -33.49 10.10 15.48
C ILE A 927 -34.49 10.19 14.33
N GLY A 928 -34.75 9.07 13.66
CA GLY A 928 -35.75 8.98 12.57
C GLY A 928 -35.27 8.07 11.45
N ASN A 929 -35.52 8.45 10.20
CA ASN A 929 -35.00 7.79 9.01
C ASN A 929 -34.71 8.83 7.90
N PRO A 930 -34.08 8.44 6.78
CA PRO A 930 -33.77 9.39 5.71
C PRO A 930 -34.97 10.09 5.04
N ALA A 931 -36.20 9.60 5.25
CA ALA A 931 -37.40 10.21 4.68
C ALA A 931 -38.01 11.28 5.59
N ASP A 932 -37.88 11.16 6.91
CA ASP A 932 -38.47 12.09 7.89
C ASP A 932 -37.45 12.91 8.70
N ASN A 933 -36.14 12.62 8.57
CA ASN A 933 -35.07 13.42 9.17
C ASN A 933 -34.04 13.86 8.10
N PRO A 934 -34.03 15.15 7.68
CA PRO A 934 -33.14 15.64 6.63
C PRO A 934 -31.63 15.57 6.98
N LEU A 935 -31.26 15.62 8.26
CA LEU A 935 -29.86 15.46 8.67
C LEU A 935 -29.41 14.00 8.48
N ILE A 936 -30.25 13.01 8.83
CA ILE A 936 -29.95 11.59 8.57
C ILE A 936 -29.76 11.36 7.06
N LYS A 937 -30.63 11.95 6.23
CA LYS A 937 -30.50 11.90 4.77
C LYS A 937 -29.17 12.47 4.29
N ALA A 938 -28.75 13.62 4.80
CA ALA A 938 -27.49 14.24 4.44
C ALA A 938 -26.28 13.42 4.89
N VAL A 939 -26.26 12.92 6.12
CA VAL A 939 -25.20 12.05 6.67
C VAL A 939 -25.06 10.77 5.83
N ALA A 940 -26.18 10.19 5.37
CA ALA A 940 -26.18 9.06 4.45
C ALA A 940 -25.57 9.43 3.08
N GLN A 941 -26.01 10.54 2.48
CA GLN A 941 -25.52 11.01 1.17
C GLN A 941 -24.04 11.40 1.17
N MET A 942 -23.53 11.86 2.31
CA MET A 942 -22.12 12.17 2.52
C MET A 942 -21.24 10.92 2.76
N GLY A 943 -21.84 9.74 2.89
CA GLY A 943 -21.13 8.47 3.03
C GLY A 943 -20.63 8.15 4.44
N PHE A 944 -21.24 8.74 5.48
CA PHE A 944 -20.88 8.44 6.88
C PHE A 944 -21.61 7.22 7.45
N LEU A 945 -22.73 6.81 6.83
CA LEU A 945 -23.44 5.59 7.22
C LEU A 945 -22.86 4.38 6.48
N PRO A 946 -22.61 3.26 7.18
CA PRO A 946 -22.03 2.06 6.57
C PRO A 946 -23.02 1.30 5.68
N TYR A 947 -24.33 1.44 5.94
CA TYR A 947 -25.39 0.76 5.21
C TYR A 947 -26.33 1.75 4.54
N THR A 948 -26.92 1.33 3.40
CA THR A 948 -28.06 2.04 2.81
C THR A 948 -29.33 1.58 3.52
N CYS A 949 -29.83 2.39 4.44
CA CYS A 949 -31.05 2.07 5.19
C CYS A 949 -32.32 2.31 4.36
N GLY A 950 -33.29 1.41 4.52
CA GLY A 950 -34.58 1.38 3.84
C GLY A 950 -35.58 0.50 4.61
N PRO A 951 -36.79 0.29 4.08
CA PRO A 951 -37.82 -0.53 4.74
C PRO A 951 -37.41 -1.99 5.04
N ASP A 952 -36.31 -2.48 4.44
CA ASP A 952 -35.75 -3.83 4.64
C ASP A 952 -34.47 -3.88 5.46
N LEU A 953 -33.90 -2.71 5.76
CA LEU A 953 -32.71 -2.59 6.59
C LEU A 953 -32.83 -1.26 7.36
N PRO A 954 -33.19 -1.30 8.65
CA PRO A 954 -33.19 -2.48 9.52
C PRO A 954 -34.41 -3.41 9.36
N GLY A 955 -35.50 -2.98 8.74
CA GLY A 955 -36.71 -3.81 8.61
C GLY A 955 -37.73 -3.66 9.74
N PRO A 956 -38.93 -4.24 9.60
CA PRO A 956 -40.00 -4.11 10.60
C PRO A 956 -39.59 -4.62 11.98
N GLY A 957 -39.85 -3.83 13.02
CA GLY A 957 -39.53 -4.15 14.41
C GLY A 957 -38.03 -4.16 14.73
N ARG A 958 -37.17 -3.71 13.79
CA ARG A 958 -35.72 -3.67 13.93
C ARG A 958 -35.21 -2.24 13.89
N GLY A 959 -34.09 -2.00 14.58
CA GLY A 959 -33.38 -0.71 14.58
C GLY A 959 -31.99 -0.82 13.95
N ALA A 960 -31.41 0.31 13.58
CA ALA A 960 -29.99 0.45 13.27
C ALA A 960 -29.39 1.63 14.04
N ILE A 961 -28.13 1.48 14.46
CA ILE A 961 -27.38 2.53 15.13
C ILE A 961 -26.02 2.72 14.45
N ALA A 962 -25.56 3.95 14.35
CA ALA A 962 -24.24 4.27 13.81
C ALA A 962 -23.65 5.48 14.51
N TRP A 963 -22.34 5.48 14.74
CA TRP A 963 -21.61 6.64 15.25
C TRP A 963 -20.89 7.36 14.11
N GLN A 964 -20.84 8.69 14.17
CA GLN A 964 -20.14 9.52 13.21
C GLN A 964 -19.35 10.64 13.90
N ARG A 965 -18.34 11.14 13.20
CA ARG A 965 -17.60 12.37 13.51
C ARG A 965 -17.50 13.22 12.25
N ASP A 966 -17.50 14.54 12.42
CA ASP A 966 -17.38 15.55 11.37
C ASP A 966 -18.57 15.61 10.39
N ALA A 967 -19.57 14.75 10.56
CA ALA A 967 -20.72 14.61 9.67
C ALA A 967 -21.74 15.76 9.79
N ILE A 968 -21.98 16.25 11.01
CA ILE A 968 -22.92 17.36 11.29
C ILE A 968 -22.22 18.72 11.37
N GLY A 969 -20.89 18.72 11.46
CA GLY A 969 -20.06 19.91 11.56
C GLY A 969 -18.63 19.53 11.95
N ILE A 970 -17.65 20.35 11.55
CA ILE A 970 -16.24 20.10 11.80
C ILE A 970 -15.96 20.00 13.31
N GLY A 971 -15.32 18.92 13.72
CA GLY A 971 -15.00 18.59 15.11
C GLY A 971 -16.18 18.11 15.96
N GLN A 972 -17.38 17.95 15.37
CA GLN A 972 -18.58 17.49 16.08
C GLN A 972 -18.80 15.99 15.90
N GLU A 973 -19.40 15.35 16.89
CA GLU A 973 -19.75 13.93 16.86
C GLU A 973 -21.26 13.75 16.87
N SER A 974 -21.74 12.71 16.19
CA SER A 974 -23.15 12.34 16.20
C SER A 974 -23.34 10.85 16.36
N ILE A 975 -24.52 10.48 16.87
CA ILE A 975 -25.06 9.12 16.80
C ILE A 975 -26.32 9.19 15.95
N THR A 976 -26.54 8.23 15.08
CA THR A 976 -27.75 8.14 14.27
C THR A 976 -28.53 6.88 14.65
N LEU A 977 -29.80 7.03 15.00
CA LEU A 977 -30.76 5.95 15.26
C LEU A 977 -31.75 5.88 14.10
N ILE A 978 -31.84 4.73 13.45
CA ILE A 978 -32.65 4.54 12.25
C ILE A 978 -33.68 3.44 12.47
N ALA A 979 -34.95 3.75 12.20
CA ALA A 979 -36.04 2.77 12.15
C ALA A 979 -37.21 3.28 11.29
N TYR A 980 -38.11 2.38 10.90
CA TYR A 980 -39.28 2.68 10.06
C TYR A 980 -40.62 2.42 10.76
N ASP A 981 -40.58 2.00 12.04
CA ASP A 981 -41.74 1.81 12.89
C ASP A 981 -41.37 1.99 14.38
N ALA A 982 -42.40 2.06 15.23
CA ALA A 982 -42.23 2.32 16.66
C ALA A 982 -41.47 1.21 17.42
N ALA A 983 -41.63 -0.05 17.02
CA ALA A 983 -40.93 -1.17 17.66
C ALA A 983 -39.45 -1.15 17.29
N GLY A 984 -39.12 -0.89 16.02
CA GLY A 984 -37.76 -0.72 15.54
C GLY A 984 -37.05 0.47 16.17
N MET A 985 -37.75 1.60 16.36
CA MET A 985 -37.17 2.77 17.03
C MET A 985 -36.92 2.49 18.52
N THR A 986 -37.84 1.76 19.17
CA THR A 986 -37.63 1.28 20.55
C THR A 986 -36.40 0.37 20.64
N GLU A 987 -36.21 -0.52 19.66
CA GLU A 987 -35.04 -1.40 19.58
C GLU A 987 -33.73 -0.62 19.36
N ALA A 988 -33.72 0.39 18.48
CA ALA A 988 -32.57 1.27 18.28
C ALA A 988 -32.21 2.04 19.55
N ALA A 989 -33.21 2.65 20.21
CA ALA A 989 -33.03 3.40 21.46
C ALA A 989 -32.57 2.49 22.62
N GLY A 990 -33.13 1.29 22.73
CA GLY A 990 -32.70 0.29 23.73
C GLY A 990 -31.26 -0.18 23.50
N THR A 991 -30.88 -0.44 22.24
CA THR A 991 -29.50 -0.81 21.88
C THR A 991 -28.52 0.32 22.16
N LEU A 992 -28.91 1.58 21.90
CA LEU A 992 -28.14 2.75 22.30
C LEU A 992 -27.97 2.81 23.82
N TYR A 993 -29.02 2.57 24.60
CA TYR A 993 -28.93 2.55 26.06
C TYR A 993 -27.96 1.49 26.57
N GLU A 994 -28.01 0.27 26.06
CA GLU A 994 -27.07 -0.79 26.43
C GLU A 994 -25.62 -0.36 26.13
N ALA A 995 -25.38 0.18 24.93
CA ALA A 995 -24.07 0.71 24.55
C ALA A 995 -23.63 1.85 25.48
N ALA A 996 -24.53 2.77 25.83
CA ALA A 996 -24.29 3.87 26.77
C ALA A 996 -23.97 3.39 28.19
N ALA A 997 -24.54 2.24 28.60
CA ALA A 997 -24.29 1.60 29.87
C ALA A 997 -22.98 0.78 29.88
N GLY A 998 -22.38 0.51 28.72
CA GLY A 998 -21.25 -0.42 28.58
C GLY A 998 -21.66 -1.88 28.71
N LEU A 999 -22.93 -2.18 28.39
CA LEU A 999 -23.45 -3.53 28.34
C LEU A 999 -23.25 -4.06 26.93
N ASP A 1000 -22.42 -5.09 26.80
CA ASP A 1000 -22.31 -5.84 25.55
C ASP A 1000 -23.12 -7.14 25.64
N PRO A 1001 -23.76 -7.55 24.54
CA PRO A 1001 -24.34 -8.89 24.49
C PRO A 1001 -23.27 -9.92 24.80
N LEU A 1002 -23.57 -10.85 25.72
CA LEU A 1002 -22.65 -11.96 26.07
C LEU A 1002 -22.19 -12.73 24.82
N THR A 1003 -23.07 -12.81 23.82
CA THR A 1003 -22.77 -13.25 22.46
C THR A 1003 -23.35 -12.23 21.47
N PRO A 1004 -22.55 -11.62 20.58
CA PRO A 1004 -23.03 -10.61 19.63
C PRO A 1004 -24.08 -11.15 18.64
N THR A 1005 -24.04 -12.46 18.40
CA THR A 1005 -24.98 -13.19 17.56
C THR A 1005 -25.58 -14.36 18.31
N VAL A 1006 -26.76 -14.79 17.88
CA VAL A 1006 -27.39 -16.05 18.28
C VAL A 1006 -26.96 -17.11 17.26
N GLY A 1007 -26.35 -18.20 17.75
CA GLY A 1007 -25.91 -19.29 16.90
C GLY A 1007 -27.06 -20.05 16.23
N PRO A 1008 -26.78 -20.82 15.16
CA PRO A 1008 -27.78 -21.63 14.49
C PRO A 1008 -28.25 -22.80 15.37
N LEU A 1009 -29.47 -23.29 15.12
CA LEU A 1009 -30.03 -24.52 15.71
C LEU A 1009 -29.25 -25.76 15.28
N ALA A 1010 -28.75 -25.75 14.04
CA ALA A 1010 -27.91 -26.81 13.49
C ALA A 1010 -26.90 -26.21 12.51
N ALA A 1011 -25.70 -26.78 12.48
CA ALA A 1011 -24.65 -26.43 11.54
C ALA A 1011 -23.99 -27.70 11.00
N GLY A 1012 -23.82 -27.79 9.68
CA GLY A 1012 -23.17 -28.89 8.99
C GLY A 1012 -22.08 -28.40 8.05
N VAL A 1013 -20.95 -29.10 8.05
CA VAL A 1013 -19.80 -28.81 7.18
C VAL A 1013 -19.54 -30.01 6.30
N THR A 1014 -19.58 -29.79 4.98
CA THR A 1014 -19.06 -30.70 3.97
C THR A 1014 -17.79 -30.05 3.42
N PRO A 1015 -16.59 -30.55 3.78
CA PRO A 1015 -15.36 -29.98 3.26
C PRO A 1015 -15.21 -30.30 1.77
N VAL A 1016 -14.24 -29.66 1.13
CA VAL A 1016 -13.81 -30.05 -0.23
C VAL A 1016 -13.46 -31.54 -0.24
N VAL A 1017 -14.09 -32.29 -1.15
CA VAL A 1017 -13.79 -33.70 -1.41
C VAL A 1017 -13.18 -33.79 -2.81
N ALA A 1018 -12.23 -34.69 -3.00
CA ALA A 1018 -11.67 -34.94 -4.33
C ALA A 1018 -12.80 -35.30 -5.33
N PRO A 1019 -12.83 -34.73 -6.55
CA PRO A 1019 -13.70 -35.25 -7.59
C PRO A 1019 -13.41 -36.74 -7.81
N PRO A 1020 -14.43 -37.56 -8.14
CA PRO A 1020 -14.31 -39.02 -8.21
C PRO A 1020 -13.34 -39.55 -9.28
N GLU A 1021 -12.83 -38.69 -10.17
CA GLU A 1021 -11.66 -38.93 -11.01
C GLU A 1021 -10.75 -37.69 -10.97
N PRO A 1022 -9.42 -37.84 -11.10
CA PRO A 1022 -8.58 -36.68 -11.37
C PRO A 1022 -9.02 -36.10 -12.71
N ALA A 1023 -9.84 -35.04 -12.69
CA ALA A 1023 -9.97 -34.16 -13.86
C ALA A 1023 -8.55 -33.91 -14.36
N ALA A 1024 -8.30 -34.19 -15.65
CA ALA A 1024 -6.96 -34.20 -16.23
C ALA A 1024 -6.20 -32.96 -15.75
N ARG A 1025 -5.32 -33.14 -14.75
CA ARG A 1025 -4.64 -32.02 -14.11
C ARG A 1025 -3.81 -31.36 -15.18
N VAL A 1026 -3.99 -30.06 -15.35
CA VAL A 1026 -3.15 -29.27 -16.25
C VAL A 1026 -1.71 -29.45 -15.78
N SER A 1027 -0.87 -30.05 -16.63
CA SER A 1027 0.50 -30.38 -16.25
C SER A 1027 1.36 -29.11 -16.19
N GLU A 1028 2.29 -29.05 -15.24
CA GLU A 1028 3.38 -28.07 -15.34
C GLU A 1028 4.37 -28.57 -16.41
N PRO A 1029 4.74 -27.73 -17.40
CA PRO A 1029 5.75 -28.10 -18.38
C PRO A 1029 7.10 -28.33 -17.71
N ALA A 1030 7.84 -29.36 -18.14
CA ALA A 1030 9.10 -29.71 -17.53
C ALA A 1030 10.22 -28.78 -18.02
N ILE A 1031 11.01 -28.23 -17.09
CA ILE A 1031 12.23 -27.48 -17.44
C ILE A 1031 13.30 -28.49 -17.87
N VAL A 1032 13.75 -28.38 -19.12
CA VAL A 1032 14.79 -29.27 -19.69
C VAL A 1032 16.18 -28.71 -19.43
N TRP A 1033 16.35 -27.41 -19.64
CA TRP A 1033 17.59 -26.69 -19.40
C TRP A 1033 17.32 -25.21 -19.14
N GLN A 1034 18.31 -24.54 -18.55
CA GLN A 1034 18.30 -23.10 -18.31
C GLN A 1034 19.67 -22.51 -18.65
N ALA A 1035 19.69 -21.35 -19.30
CA ALA A 1035 20.88 -20.53 -19.52
C ALA A 1035 20.73 -19.18 -18.78
N ILE A 1036 21.85 -18.61 -18.33
CA ILE A 1036 21.90 -17.29 -17.71
C ILE A 1036 22.64 -16.34 -18.65
N LEU A 1037 21.99 -15.24 -19.00
CA LEU A 1037 22.53 -14.18 -19.83
C LEU A 1037 22.97 -12.99 -18.97
N PRO A 1038 23.84 -12.11 -19.50
CA PRO A 1038 24.33 -10.96 -18.74
C PRO A 1038 23.23 -9.97 -18.33
N ASP A 1039 22.21 -9.79 -19.17
CA ASP A 1039 21.01 -8.99 -18.93
C ASP A 1039 19.83 -9.62 -19.71
N ARG A 1040 18.61 -9.10 -19.54
CA ARG A 1040 17.43 -9.56 -20.27
C ARG A 1040 17.59 -9.42 -21.78
N ALA A 1041 16.95 -10.33 -22.51
CA ALA A 1041 16.87 -10.26 -23.96
C ALA A 1041 16.02 -9.05 -24.38
N ALA A 1042 16.48 -8.27 -25.35
CA ALA A 1042 15.63 -7.33 -26.07
C ALA A 1042 14.80 -8.07 -27.15
N TRP A 1043 15.38 -9.12 -27.73
CA TRP A 1043 14.70 -10.03 -28.63
C TRP A 1043 15.37 -11.42 -28.65
N MET A 1044 14.62 -12.42 -29.12
CA MET A 1044 15.06 -13.80 -29.29
C MET A 1044 14.50 -14.35 -30.60
N LYS A 1045 15.32 -15.11 -31.36
CA LYS A 1045 14.88 -15.84 -32.56
C LYS A 1045 15.42 -17.26 -32.57
N VAL A 1046 14.72 -18.14 -33.29
CA VAL A 1046 15.11 -19.53 -33.53
C VAL A 1046 15.72 -19.67 -34.93
N GLY A 1047 16.86 -20.37 -35.03
CA GLY A 1047 17.50 -20.75 -36.28
C GLY A 1047 16.89 -22.01 -36.90
N ALA A 1048 17.16 -22.26 -38.18
CA ALA A 1048 16.65 -23.45 -38.88
C ALA A 1048 17.13 -24.78 -38.28
N ASP A 1049 18.28 -24.76 -37.60
CA ASP A 1049 18.89 -25.89 -36.88
C ASP A 1049 18.40 -26.03 -35.43
N GLY A 1050 17.46 -25.19 -35.00
CA GLY A 1050 16.92 -25.17 -33.64
C GLY A 1050 17.79 -24.43 -32.62
N THR A 1051 18.89 -23.80 -33.05
CA THR A 1051 19.67 -22.89 -32.18
C THR A 1051 18.89 -21.63 -31.86
N LEU A 1052 19.17 -21.01 -30.72
CA LEU A 1052 18.57 -19.72 -30.35
C LEU A 1052 19.61 -18.61 -30.51
N THR A 1053 19.22 -17.51 -31.15
CA THR A 1053 20.02 -16.28 -31.19
C THR A 1053 19.27 -15.19 -30.46
N LEU A 1054 19.94 -14.51 -29.53
CA LEU A 1054 19.38 -13.47 -28.68
C LEU A 1054 20.26 -12.24 -28.68
N TYR A 1055 19.66 -11.05 -28.65
CA TYR A 1055 20.35 -9.82 -28.30
C TYR A 1055 19.91 -9.36 -26.92
N THR A 1056 20.86 -9.07 -26.04
CA THR A 1056 20.63 -8.65 -24.66
C THR A 1056 20.94 -7.17 -24.46
N LEU A 1057 20.28 -6.56 -23.47
CA LEU A 1057 20.42 -5.11 -23.22
C LEU A 1057 21.84 -4.67 -22.79
N ASP A 1058 22.71 -5.59 -22.39
CA ASP A 1058 24.15 -5.32 -22.20
C ASP A 1058 24.95 -5.18 -23.52
N GLY A 1059 24.27 -5.25 -24.67
CA GLY A 1059 24.89 -5.16 -25.99
C GLY A 1059 25.56 -6.45 -26.46
N SER A 1060 25.15 -7.62 -25.94
CA SER A 1060 25.65 -8.91 -26.40
C SER A 1060 24.69 -9.55 -27.41
N LEU A 1061 25.22 -10.05 -28.53
CA LEU A 1061 24.57 -11.03 -29.40
C LEU A 1061 25.06 -12.42 -29.00
N ILE A 1062 24.14 -13.30 -28.60
CA ILE A 1062 24.43 -14.61 -28.00
C ILE A 1062 23.72 -15.70 -28.80
N THR A 1063 24.44 -16.79 -29.09
CA THR A 1063 23.87 -18.01 -29.67
C THR A 1063 23.91 -19.13 -28.64
N LEU A 1064 22.75 -19.76 -28.42
CA LEU A 1064 22.61 -20.97 -27.60
C LEU A 1064 22.33 -22.17 -28.52
N ASP A 1065 22.97 -23.30 -28.24
CA ASP A 1065 22.62 -24.57 -28.87
C ASP A 1065 21.31 -25.15 -28.33
N THR A 1066 20.91 -26.32 -28.85
CA THR A 1066 19.66 -27.01 -28.46
C THR A 1066 19.66 -27.53 -27.01
N GLN A 1067 20.80 -27.48 -26.32
CA GLN A 1067 20.98 -27.83 -24.91
C GLN A 1067 21.13 -26.59 -24.01
N GLY A 1068 21.00 -25.38 -24.58
CA GLY A 1068 21.11 -24.13 -23.83
C GLY A 1068 22.55 -23.70 -23.54
N LYS A 1069 23.55 -24.33 -24.17
CA LYS A 1069 24.95 -23.92 -24.00
C LYS A 1069 25.28 -22.77 -24.94
N VAL A 1070 25.97 -21.75 -24.42
CA VAL A 1070 26.48 -20.63 -25.22
C VAL A 1070 27.56 -21.14 -26.18
N THR A 1071 27.30 -21.04 -27.49
CA THR A 1071 28.24 -21.45 -28.55
C THR A 1071 28.92 -20.26 -29.21
N ALA A 1072 28.28 -19.09 -29.22
CA ALA A 1072 28.85 -17.85 -29.71
C ALA A 1072 28.39 -16.66 -28.88
N ARG A 1073 29.27 -15.66 -28.74
CA ARG A 1073 28.98 -14.39 -28.09
C ARG A 1073 29.80 -13.27 -28.71
N LYS A 1074 29.15 -12.16 -29.05
CA LYS A 1074 29.82 -10.97 -29.59
C LYS A 1074 29.18 -9.69 -29.03
N ALA A 1075 30.00 -8.71 -28.65
CA ALA A 1075 29.52 -7.36 -28.35
C ALA A 1075 29.22 -6.61 -29.66
N ILE A 1076 28.02 -6.05 -29.76
CA ILE A 1076 27.54 -5.38 -30.97
C ILE A 1076 26.49 -4.33 -30.60
N ALA A 1077 26.39 -3.23 -31.36
CA ALA A 1077 25.33 -2.24 -31.15
C ALA A 1077 23.97 -2.81 -31.59
N LEU A 1078 22.88 -2.37 -30.96
CA LEU A 1078 21.53 -2.84 -31.30
C LEU A 1078 21.19 -2.64 -32.78
N ALA A 1079 21.59 -1.50 -33.35
CA ALA A 1079 21.38 -1.19 -34.77
C ALA A 1079 22.03 -2.22 -35.73
N ASP A 1080 23.11 -2.87 -35.28
CA ASP A 1080 23.86 -3.85 -36.08
C ASP A 1080 23.52 -5.31 -35.70
N ALA A 1081 22.69 -5.51 -34.67
CA ALA A 1081 22.33 -6.84 -34.15
C ALA A 1081 21.29 -7.57 -35.03
N GLY A 1082 20.69 -6.85 -35.99
CA GLY A 1082 19.58 -7.32 -36.81
C GLY A 1082 18.21 -6.92 -36.23
N GLU A 1083 17.15 -7.18 -37.00
CA GLU A 1083 15.79 -6.81 -36.62
C GLU A 1083 15.19 -7.77 -35.58
N ALA A 1084 14.44 -7.21 -34.63
CA ALA A 1084 13.62 -8.00 -33.73
C ALA A 1084 12.55 -8.75 -34.54
N PRO A 1085 12.32 -10.05 -34.28
CA PRO A 1085 11.27 -10.78 -34.95
C PRO A 1085 9.90 -10.17 -34.63
N LYS A 1086 8.99 -10.18 -35.61
CA LYS A 1086 7.60 -9.80 -35.39
C LYS A 1086 6.96 -10.82 -34.45
N THR A 1087 6.50 -10.36 -33.29
CA THR A 1087 5.70 -11.17 -32.39
C THR A 1087 4.30 -11.31 -32.96
N GLU A 1088 3.87 -12.53 -33.29
CA GLU A 1088 2.45 -12.79 -33.57
C GLU A 1088 1.67 -12.68 -32.25
N LEU A 1089 0.60 -11.89 -32.26
CA LEU A 1089 -0.30 -11.69 -31.12
C LEU A 1089 -1.71 -12.21 -31.39
N ALA A 1090 -1.97 -12.69 -32.61
CA ALA A 1090 -3.28 -13.19 -33.00
C ALA A 1090 -3.54 -14.54 -32.32
N LEU A 1091 -4.46 -14.55 -31.36
CA LEU A 1091 -4.93 -15.78 -30.73
C LEU A 1091 -6.00 -16.45 -31.59
N PRO A 1092 -5.97 -17.78 -31.76
CA PRO A 1092 -7.13 -18.51 -32.25
C PRO A 1092 -8.36 -18.24 -31.37
N GLU A 1093 -9.53 -18.11 -31.97
CA GLU A 1093 -10.79 -17.75 -31.26
C GLU A 1093 -11.07 -18.71 -30.08
N ALA A 1094 -10.86 -20.02 -30.28
CA ALA A 1094 -11.03 -21.04 -29.25
C ALA A 1094 -10.10 -20.83 -28.03
N VAL A 1095 -8.88 -20.31 -28.26
CA VAL A 1095 -7.92 -19.99 -27.19
C VAL A 1095 -8.31 -18.68 -26.51
N ALA A 1096 -8.65 -17.64 -27.28
CA ALA A 1096 -9.06 -16.35 -26.76
C ALA A 1096 -10.28 -16.46 -25.82
N ALA A 1097 -11.27 -17.29 -26.18
CA ALA A 1097 -12.46 -17.53 -25.37
C ALA A 1097 -12.21 -18.25 -24.03
N LYS A 1098 -11.03 -18.86 -23.86
CA LYS A 1098 -10.66 -19.63 -22.64
C LYS A 1098 -9.61 -18.93 -21.78
N LEU A 1099 -9.12 -17.76 -22.19
CA LEU A 1099 -8.19 -16.98 -21.40
C LEU A 1099 -8.93 -16.22 -20.28
N PRO A 1100 -8.42 -16.20 -19.03
CA PRO A 1100 -9.08 -15.46 -17.96
C PRO A 1100 -9.05 -13.95 -18.22
N ALA A 1101 -10.17 -13.27 -17.93
CA ALA A 1101 -10.33 -11.84 -18.21
C ALA A 1101 -9.34 -10.91 -17.49
N HIS A 1102 -8.74 -11.38 -16.38
CA HIS A 1102 -7.75 -10.62 -15.60
C HIS A 1102 -6.31 -10.81 -16.12
N ARG A 1103 -6.10 -11.59 -17.20
CA ARG A 1103 -4.79 -11.79 -17.83
C ARG A 1103 -4.58 -10.90 -19.03
N ILE A 1104 -3.35 -10.41 -19.19
CA ILE A 1104 -2.95 -9.58 -20.33
C ILE A 1104 -1.93 -10.37 -21.15
N VAL A 1105 -2.28 -10.67 -22.40
CA VAL A 1105 -1.41 -11.40 -23.33
C VAL A 1105 -0.22 -10.52 -23.70
N LYS A 1106 0.98 -11.11 -23.66
CA LYS A 1106 2.24 -10.47 -24.09
C LYS A 1106 2.84 -11.16 -25.31
N PHE A 1107 2.77 -12.49 -25.34
CA PHE A 1107 3.26 -13.32 -26.45
C PHE A 1107 2.23 -14.40 -26.78
N ALA A 1108 2.06 -14.70 -28.06
CA ALA A 1108 1.31 -15.86 -28.53
C ALA A 1108 2.10 -16.54 -29.66
N VAL A 1109 2.54 -17.78 -29.45
CA VAL A 1109 3.33 -18.51 -30.46
C VAL A 1109 2.76 -19.90 -30.72
N ALA A 1110 2.46 -20.18 -31.99
CA ALA A 1110 2.02 -21.50 -32.45
C ALA A 1110 3.23 -22.38 -32.82
N ASP A 1111 3.13 -23.67 -32.56
CA ASP A 1111 4.21 -24.64 -32.85
C ASP A 1111 4.12 -25.26 -34.25
N GLY A 1112 3.09 -24.89 -35.03
CA GLY A 1112 2.78 -25.45 -36.34
C GLY A 1112 2.21 -26.88 -36.33
N ARG A 1113 2.02 -27.50 -35.16
CA ARG A 1113 1.51 -28.87 -34.97
C ARG A 1113 0.23 -28.92 -34.12
N GLY A 1114 -0.36 -27.76 -33.84
CA GLY A 1114 -1.65 -27.64 -33.14
C GLY A 1114 -1.54 -27.25 -31.67
N LEU A 1115 -0.37 -26.79 -31.19
CA LEU A 1115 -0.22 -26.16 -29.88
C LEU A 1115 -0.02 -24.65 -30.01
N THR A 1116 -0.62 -23.90 -29.10
CA THR A 1116 -0.43 -22.45 -28.95
C THR A 1116 0.03 -22.13 -27.54
N ALA A 1117 1.24 -21.59 -27.41
CA ALA A 1117 1.76 -21.10 -26.15
C ALA A 1117 1.45 -19.61 -26.00
N VAL A 1118 0.87 -19.23 -24.88
CA VAL A 1118 0.46 -17.87 -24.52
C VAL A 1118 1.25 -17.45 -23.29
N GLY A 1119 2.15 -16.48 -23.47
CA GLY A 1119 2.85 -15.81 -22.37
C GLY A 1119 2.10 -14.54 -21.99
N CYS A 1120 1.66 -14.43 -20.75
CA CYS A 1120 1.00 -13.26 -20.19
C CYS A 1120 2.01 -12.35 -19.48
N TRP A 1121 1.71 -11.06 -19.45
CA TRP A 1121 2.40 -10.12 -18.55
C TRP A 1121 2.34 -10.64 -17.11
N GLY A 1122 3.47 -10.56 -16.41
CA GLY A 1122 3.60 -11.05 -15.05
C GLY A 1122 4.13 -12.48 -14.94
N GLY A 1123 4.46 -13.13 -16.07
CA GLY A 1123 5.17 -14.41 -16.08
C GLY A 1123 4.28 -15.67 -16.11
N GLU A 1124 2.97 -15.55 -16.37
CA GLU A 1124 2.11 -16.74 -16.55
C GLU A 1124 2.23 -17.29 -17.97
N LEU A 1125 2.54 -18.58 -18.09
CA LEU A 1125 2.58 -19.34 -19.33
C LEU A 1125 1.40 -20.32 -19.39
N ARG A 1126 0.64 -20.30 -20.47
CA ARG A 1126 -0.44 -21.27 -20.76
C ARG A 1126 -0.26 -21.87 -22.13
N ILE A 1127 -0.47 -23.17 -22.26
CA ILE A 1127 -0.30 -23.88 -23.53
C ILE A 1127 -1.60 -24.60 -23.86
N PHE A 1128 -2.17 -24.24 -25.00
CA PHE A 1128 -3.47 -24.71 -25.46
C PHE A 1128 -3.31 -25.64 -26.67
N ALA A 1129 -4.21 -26.61 -26.80
CA ALA A 1129 -4.42 -27.31 -28.05
C ALA A 1129 -5.30 -26.50 -29.01
N ALA A 1130 -5.39 -26.95 -30.27
CA ALA A 1130 -6.15 -26.27 -31.32
C ALA A 1130 -7.64 -26.07 -31.01
N ASP A 1131 -8.24 -26.91 -30.16
CA ASP A 1131 -9.64 -26.80 -29.70
C ASP A 1131 -9.84 -25.82 -28.53
N GLY A 1132 -8.77 -25.17 -28.06
CA GLY A 1132 -8.78 -24.28 -26.90
C GLY A 1132 -8.68 -24.99 -25.55
N SER A 1133 -8.50 -26.32 -25.51
CA SER A 1133 -8.25 -27.04 -24.27
C SER A 1133 -6.86 -26.72 -23.69
N LEU A 1134 -6.79 -26.47 -22.38
CA LEU A 1134 -5.54 -26.15 -21.69
C LEU A 1134 -4.75 -27.45 -21.43
N ARG A 1135 -3.55 -27.55 -22.02
CA ARG A 1135 -2.67 -28.73 -21.91
C ARG A 1135 -1.66 -28.60 -20.79
N ALA A 1136 -1.06 -27.42 -20.67
CA ALA A 1136 -0.04 -27.14 -19.67
C ALA A 1136 -0.10 -25.68 -19.21
N GLN A 1137 0.32 -25.44 -17.97
CA GLN A 1137 0.40 -24.11 -17.39
C GLN A 1137 1.61 -24.03 -16.44
N ALA A 1138 2.30 -22.90 -16.45
CA ALA A 1138 3.34 -22.58 -15.49
C ALA A 1138 3.21 -21.11 -15.06
N HIS A 1139 3.62 -20.82 -13.82
CA HIS A 1139 3.87 -19.45 -13.40
C HIS A 1139 5.37 -19.28 -13.15
N ILE A 1140 6.00 -18.51 -14.03
CA ILE A 1140 7.41 -18.15 -13.93
C ILE A 1140 7.49 -16.83 -13.17
N LEU A 1141 8.40 -16.74 -12.20
CA LEU A 1141 8.47 -15.59 -11.31
C LEU A 1141 8.71 -14.28 -12.07
N HIS A 1142 9.56 -14.32 -13.09
CA HIS A 1142 9.93 -13.17 -13.89
C HIS A 1142 9.09 -13.08 -15.15
N ASP A 1143 8.92 -11.86 -15.65
CA ASP A 1143 8.13 -11.60 -16.86
C ASP A 1143 8.86 -12.06 -18.12
N PHE A 1144 8.13 -12.23 -19.22
CA PHE A 1144 8.72 -12.67 -20.49
C PHE A 1144 9.28 -11.50 -21.31
N ASN A 1145 10.45 -11.68 -21.91
CA ASN A 1145 10.98 -10.79 -22.96
C ASN A 1145 11.15 -11.49 -24.31
N GLY A 1146 10.89 -12.79 -24.38
CA GLY A 1146 10.79 -13.53 -25.63
C GLY A 1146 10.19 -14.91 -25.40
N LEU A 1147 9.46 -15.41 -26.40
CA LEU A 1147 8.85 -16.73 -26.37
C LEU A 1147 8.89 -17.31 -27.79
N VAL A 1148 9.49 -18.48 -27.98
CA VAL A 1148 9.62 -19.12 -29.30
C VAL A 1148 9.58 -20.64 -29.20
N TRP A 1149 9.12 -21.31 -30.25
CA TRP A 1149 9.26 -22.75 -30.40
C TRP A 1149 10.58 -23.11 -31.08
N ALA A 1150 11.35 -24.00 -30.47
CA ALA A 1150 12.56 -24.59 -31.02
C ALA A 1150 12.37 -26.11 -31.15
N GLY A 1151 11.92 -26.55 -32.33
CA GLY A 1151 11.53 -27.94 -32.56
C GLY A 1151 10.30 -28.32 -31.73
N GLN A 1152 10.43 -29.27 -30.82
CA GLN A 1152 9.36 -29.69 -29.88
C GLN A 1152 9.39 -28.95 -28.54
N ARG A 1153 10.41 -28.12 -28.30
CA ARG A 1153 10.58 -27.39 -27.04
C ARG A 1153 10.11 -25.96 -27.19
N LEU A 1154 9.56 -25.42 -26.11
CA LEU A 1154 9.22 -24.01 -25.99
C LEU A 1154 10.34 -23.31 -25.20
N ALA A 1155 10.98 -22.29 -25.77
CA ALA A 1155 11.98 -21.49 -25.08
C ALA A 1155 11.39 -20.14 -24.69
N ALA A 1156 11.62 -19.73 -23.44
CA ALA A 1156 11.21 -18.43 -22.90
C ALA A 1156 12.42 -17.68 -22.35
N ALA A 1157 12.61 -16.43 -22.80
CA ALA A 1157 13.55 -15.49 -22.20
C ALA A 1157 12.82 -14.65 -21.15
N THR A 1158 13.41 -14.49 -19.96
CA THR A 1158 12.80 -13.82 -18.81
C THR A 1158 13.51 -12.52 -18.44
N SER A 1159 12.82 -11.66 -17.69
CA SER A 1159 13.30 -10.31 -17.33
C SER A 1159 14.47 -10.27 -16.35
N ASP A 1160 14.79 -11.37 -15.67
CA ASP A 1160 16.01 -11.53 -14.89
C ASP A 1160 17.20 -12.07 -15.72
N GLY A 1161 17.03 -12.20 -17.04
CA GLY A 1161 18.07 -12.64 -17.97
C GLY A 1161 18.25 -14.15 -18.05
N ARG A 1162 17.28 -14.96 -17.63
CA ARG A 1162 17.30 -16.42 -17.90
C ARG A 1162 16.69 -16.72 -19.26
N VAL A 1163 17.13 -17.83 -19.85
CA VAL A 1163 16.43 -18.52 -20.93
C VAL A 1163 16.09 -19.91 -20.43
N VAL A 1164 14.80 -20.25 -20.43
CA VAL A 1164 14.28 -21.52 -19.93
C VAL A 1164 13.66 -22.29 -21.08
N ALA A 1165 14.05 -23.54 -21.29
CA ALA A 1165 13.42 -24.42 -22.25
C ALA A 1165 12.49 -25.41 -21.56
N PHE A 1166 11.27 -25.49 -22.09
CA PHE A 1166 10.19 -26.34 -21.61
C PHE A 1166 9.94 -27.50 -22.56
N GLU A 1167 9.69 -28.66 -21.98
CA GLU A 1167 9.14 -29.83 -22.64
C GLU A 1167 7.73 -30.08 -22.14
N ILE A 1168 6.80 -30.25 -23.09
CA ILE A 1168 5.39 -30.45 -22.80
C ILE A 1168 5.16 -31.96 -22.77
N ARG A 1169 4.75 -32.44 -21.61
CA ARG A 1169 4.36 -33.84 -21.47
C ARG A 1169 3.03 -34.07 -22.20
N PRO A 1170 2.88 -35.20 -22.91
CA PRO A 1170 1.69 -35.50 -23.72
C PRO A 1170 0.39 -35.55 -22.91
#